data_AF-A0A7X6LBG3-F1
#
_entry.id   AF-A0A7X6LBG3-F1
#
_cell.length_a   1.000
_cell.length_b   1.000
_cell.length_c   1.000
_cell.angle_alpha   90.00
_cell.angle_beta   90.00
_cell.angle_gamma   90.00
#
_symmetry.space_group_name_H-M   'P 1'
#
loop_
_entity.id
_entity.type
_entity.pdbx_description
1 polymer ?
#
loop_
_entity_poly.entity_id
_entity_poly.type
_entity_poly.pdbx_seq_one_letter_code
_entity_poly.pdbx_strand_id
1 'polypeptide(L)'
;MDREQNYFDALLADYVASRDDERELNNQLVGVFSGVVATLTLFGAFVTFVGSEKPTIRIPDEAAATVPLIPLALGCMLQITSSIATARSFYGRAIERELSTMLPATIPDLAGYPHLKALTYREMIVELNSLSRGFRIPRFLQITAIISLLFIFVVLVCYMARDYAFYLQFTMLVVYGPIVTLLAVEGLNATVRGRTYFLKLVKDTRVRRTYSLLPETRPSLDERSLFSYLLLPRPMDLSKALFFLIGVLVLVAIQPPILQVPFLVPRALVLWFILEILMYQGRYQLNDLRGLSEDQESPAAAQRGRIPTLAVGSRIAAFATLGAIFIRFALVIILCGLPFISFFHHVAPMAIGVITLAIVYERVRSIERNCFDTSTDGQASIGAGWTVIALVGLGYPLRTILGLTLPQTTGGGRDIPWDWKWPWNSTLPGEDGWRPPSFHFDIPMRLVTELGLYTFWLGIVFVSMTWCLEGGTYVNRRLRLNGRTIHFTKSSIGRKSHLLILLRQTRSNVAYGQPLFLAGHRQYQFDGPRNRWLNRNSKPFAVWNIGLTCATFMAVILTAELWDIGYEIGQLLYWVTAAATAAVLVVWQLLPPRAGNLFSGISLALVAASAVVACVDSPRRMMDSLPLCATILTFALSVAAFLVPTFMYRMFHGISYDDLKLPPFLSAASINKIPGMVFALIVGRRLARTLWPPTP
;
A
#
# COMPACT_ATOMS: atom_id res chain seq x y z
N MET A 1 -26.46 32.73 -38.93
CA MET A 1 -25.69 32.04 -39.99
C MET A 1 -24.30 31.68 -39.50
N ASP A 2 -23.47 32.62 -39.03
CA ASP A 2 -22.07 32.33 -38.65
C ASP A 2 -21.87 31.25 -37.56
N ARG A 3 -22.75 31.18 -36.54
CA ARG A 3 -22.59 30.19 -35.45
C ARG A 3 -22.93 28.76 -35.87
N GLU A 4 -23.93 28.59 -36.72
CA GLU A 4 -24.34 27.27 -37.23
C GLU A 4 -23.32 26.77 -38.27
N GLN A 5 -22.83 27.67 -39.14
CA GLN A 5 -21.75 27.36 -40.06
C GLN A 5 -20.47 26.98 -39.32
N ASN A 6 -20.05 27.77 -38.31
CA ASN A 6 -18.89 27.45 -37.48
C ASN A 6 -19.02 26.11 -36.74
N TYR A 7 -20.24 25.75 -36.31
CA TYR A 7 -20.48 24.47 -35.65
C TYR A 7 -20.41 23.30 -36.64
N PHE A 8 -21.01 23.47 -37.83
CA PHE A 8 -20.93 22.50 -38.92
C PHE A 8 -19.49 22.28 -39.36
N ASP A 9 -18.72 23.36 -39.59
CA ASP A 9 -17.32 23.29 -39.99
C ASP A 9 -16.45 22.63 -38.91
N ALA A 10 -16.72 22.90 -37.63
CA ALA A 10 -16.05 22.23 -36.52
C ALA A 10 -16.35 20.71 -36.45
N LEU A 11 -17.61 20.32 -36.65
CA LEU A 11 -18.00 18.90 -36.69
C LEU A 11 -17.41 18.19 -37.92
N LEU A 12 -17.37 18.86 -39.08
CA LEU A 12 -16.79 18.31 -40.30
C LEU A 12 -15.28 18.12 -40.15
N ALA A 13 -14.58 19.10 -39.58
CA ALA A 13 -13.15 19.01 -39.29
C ALA A 13 -12.83 17.84 -38.35
N ASP A 14 -13.63 17.68 -37.28
CA ASP A 14 -13.45 16.60 -36.31
C ASP A 14 -13.82 15.22 -36.89
N TYR A 15 -14.82 15.15 -37.79
CA TYR A 15 -15.14 13.94 -38.54
C TYR A 15 -14.00 13.50 -39.46
N VAL A 16 -13.39 14.44 -40.19
CA VAL A 16 -12.24 14.18 -41.06
C VAL A 16 -11.04 13.70 -40.23
N ALA A 17 -10.71 14.41 -39.14
CA ALA A 17 -9.64 14.02 -38.23
C ALA A 17 -9.88 12.62 -37.63
N SER A 18 -11.11 12.32 -37.19
CA SER A 18 -11.48 11.00 -36.66
C SER A 18 -11.35 9.88 -37.70
N ARG A 19 -11.46 10.19 -39.00
CA ARG A 19 -11.29 9.22 -40.10
C ARG A 19 -9.82 8.96 -40.40
N ASP A 20 -9.00 9.99 -40.40
CA ASP A 20 -7.55 9.84 -40.62
C ASP A 20 -6.90 9.08 -39.46
N ASP A 21 -7.30 9.40 -38.22
CA ASP A 21 -6.89 8.66 -37.02
C ASP A 21 -7.27 7.17 -37.03
N GLU A 22 -8.37 6.79 -37.69
CA GLU A 22 -8.78 5.38 -37.77
C GLU A 22 -7.83 4.57 -38.66
N ARG A 23 -7.34 5.16 -39.75
CA ARG A 23 -6.38 4.49 -40.64
C ARG A 23 -5.11 4.16 -39.89
N GLU A 24 -4.62 5.12 -39.12
CA GLU A 24 -3.44 4.94 -38.28
C GLU A 24 -3.70 3.92 -37.16
N LEU A 25 -4.87 3.98 -36.52
CA LEU A 25 -5.24 3.02 -35.48
C LEU A 25 -5.33 1.58 -36.00
N ASN A 26 -5.85 1.38 -37.21
CA ASN A 26 -5.93 0.04 -37.83
C ASN A 26 -4.53 -0.52 -38.10
N ASN A 27 -3.59 0.29 -38.59
CA ASN A 27 -2.19 -0.11 -38.78
C ASN A 27 -1.55 -0.50 -37.44
N GLN A 28 -1.78 0.29 -36.39
CA GLN A 28 -1.31 -0.02 -35.04
C GLN A 28 -1.92 -1.32 -34.50
N LEU A 29 -3.21 -1.54 -34.70
CA LEU A 29 -3.89 -2.77 -34.25
C LEU A 29 -3.33 -4.00 -34.95
N VAL A 30 -3.13 -3.96 -36.28
CA VAL A 30 -2.51 -5.07 -37.03
C VAL A 30 -1.07 -5.32 -36.58
N GLY A 31 -0.29 -4.27 -36.36
CA GLY A 31 1.09 -4.37 -35.88
C GLY A 31 1.19 -4.98 -34.49
N VAL A 32 0.39 -4.49 -33.54
CA VAL A 32 0.37 -5.01 -32.17
C VAL A 32 -0.18 -6.43 -32.13
N PHE A 33 -1.24 -6.74 -32.90
CA PHE A 33 -1.76 -8.11 -33.00
C PHE A 33 -0.70 -9.08 -33.52
N SER A 34 0.00 -8.71 -34.59
CA SER A 34 1.11 -9.52 -35.14
C SER A 34 2.23 -9.72 -34.11
N GLY A 35 2.55 -8.68 -33.34
CA GLY A 35 3.52 -8.77 -32.23
C GLY A 35 3.07 -9.72 -31.12
N VAL A 36 1.78 -9.71 -30.74
CA VAL A 36 1.23 -10.67 -29.77
C VAL A 36 1.34 -12.10 -30.29
N VAL A 37 0.98 -12.36 -31.55
CA VAL A 37 1.09 -13.69 -32.16
C VAL A 37 2.55 -14.15 -32.20
N ALA A 38 3.48 -13.28 -32.62
CA ALA A 38 4.90 -13.59 -32.69
C ALA A 38 5.47 -13.91 -31.30
N THR A 39 5.17 -13.09 -30.30
CA THR A 39 5.65 -13.32 -28.92
C THR A 39 5.02 -14.53 -28.26
N LEU A 40 3.76 -14.85 -28.53
CA LEU A 40 3.14 -16.10 -28.07
C LEU A 40 3.76 -17.32 -28.74
N THR A 41 4.11 -17.22 -30.03
CA THR A 41 4.81 -18.29 -30.75
C THR A 41 6.21 -18.52 -30.16
N LEU A 42 6.96 -17.43 -29.94
CA LEU A 42 8.28 -17.49 -29.28
C LEU A 42 8.18 -18.02 -27.85
N PHE A 43 7.13 -17.62 -27.13
CA PHE A 43 6.88 -18.14 -25.79
C PHE A 43 6.55 -19.63 -25.81
N GLY A 44 5.74 -20.09 -26.77
CA GLY A 44 5.50 -21.52 -26.99
C GLY A 44 6.78 -22.29 -27.28
N ALA A 45 7.63 -21.77 -28.17
CA ALA A 45 8.94 -22.35 -28.46
C ALA A 45 9.85 -22.39 -27.21
N PHE A 46 9.86 -21.30 -26.42
CA PHE A 46 10.59 -21.24 -25.15
C PHE A 46 10.08 -22.30 -24.15
N VAL A 47 8.78 -22.45 -24.00
CA VAL A 47 8.17 -23.46 -23.13
C VAL A 47 8.58 -24.87 -23.57
N THR A 48 8.59 -25.17 -24.87
CA THR A 48 9.06 -26.46 -25.38
C THR A 48 10.57 -26.67 -25.18
N PHE A 49 11.36 -25.59 -25.23
CA PHE A 49 12.80 -25.64 -25.02
C PHE A 49 13.15 -25.94 -23.55
N VAL A 50 12.50 -25.25 -22.62
CA VAL A 50 12.69 -25.42 -21.17
C VAL A 50 12.15 -26.77 -20.69
N GLY A 51 11.03 -27.24 -21.25
CA GLY A 51 10.43 -28.54 -20.89
C GLY A 51 11.10 -29.77 -21.52
N SER A 52 12.17 -29.61 -22.32
CA SER A 52 12.88 -30.74 -22.92
C SER A 52 13.74 -31.49 -21.89
N GLU A 53 13.86 -32.83 -22.00
CA GLU A 53 14.63 -33.66 -21.05
C GLU A 53 16.12 -33.29 -20.97
N LYS A 54 16.65 -32.55 -21.95
CA LYS A 54 18.04 -32.09 -22.01
C LYS A 54 18.11 -30.65 -22.55
N PRO A 55 17.81 -29.63 -21.72
CA PRO A 55 17.92 -28.24 -22.17
C PRO A 55 19.38 -27.91 -22.43
N THR A 56 19.68 -27.35 -23.60
CA THR A 56 21.06 -26.95 -23.97
C THR A 56 21.57 -25.75 -23.17
N ILE A 57 20.67 -24.98 -22.56
CA ILE A 57 20.96 -23.85 -21.68
C ILE A 57 20.09 -23.98 -20.43
N ARG A 58 20.71 -24.05 -19.24
CA ARG A 58 19.99 -24.02 -17.96
C ARG A 58 19.68 -22.58 -17.58
N ILE A 59 18.42 -22.21 -17.67
CA ILE A 59 17.91 -20.90 -17.22
C ILE A 59 17.37 -21.10 -15.78
N PRO A 60 17.67 -20.21 -14.83
CA PRO A 60 17.07 -20.26 -13.49
C PRO A 60 15.53 -20.23 -13.58
N ASP A 61 14.86 -21.07 -12.79
CA ASP A 61 13.39 -21.19 -12.82
C ASP A 61 12.71 -19.85 -12.49
N GLU A 62 13.32 -19.02 -11.63
CA GLU A 62 12.81 -17.70 -11.30
C GLU A 62 12.84 -16.76 -12.50
N ALA A 63 13.91 -16.83 -13.32
CA ALA A 63 14.02 -16.04 -14.53
C ALA A 63 13.03 -16.54 -15.59
N ALA A 64 12.93 -17.86 -15.77
CA ALA A 64 12.01 -18.48 -16.71
C ALA A 64 10.54 -18.19 -16.35
N ALA A 65 10.20 -18.17 -15.06
CA ALA A 65 8.88 -17.82 -14.56
C ALA A 65 8.45 -16.37 -14.88
N THR A 66 9.38 -15.46 -15.21
CA THR A 66 9.05 -14.08 -15.59
C THR A 66 8.80 -13.87 -17.08
N VAL A 67 9.23 -14.79 -17.94
CA VAL A 67 9.12 -14.70 -19.41
C VAL A 67 7.69 -14.42 -19.92
N PRO A 68 6.62 -14.98 -19.33
CA PRO A 68 5.24 -14.68 -19.76
C PRO A 68 4.85 -13.19 -19.67
N LEU A 69 5.60 -12.36 -18.93
CA LEU A 69 5.36 -10.91 -18.88
C LEU A 69 5.48 -10.24 -20.26
N ILE A 70 6.33 -10.77 -21.14
CA ILE A 70 6.56 -10.18 -22.47
C ILE A 70 5.29 -10.27 -23.35
N PRO A 71 4.74 -11.47 -23.65
CA PRO A 71 3.50 -11.56 -24.41
C PRO A 71 2.31 -10.93 -23.67
N LEU A 72 2.30 -10.98 -22.33
CA LEU A 72 1.25 -10.35 -21.53
C LEU A 72 1.23 -8.82 -21.67
N ALA A 73 2.39 -8.17 -21.68
CA ALA A 73 2.49 -6.72 -21.86
C ALA A 73 1.98 -6.28 -23.24
N LEU A 74 2.29 -7.04 -24.30
CA LEU A 74 1.75 -6.78 -25.64
C LEU A 74 0.25 -7.05 -25.70
N GLY A 75 -0.25 -8.07 -25.00
CA GLY A 75 -1.68 -8.31 -24.84
C GLY A 75 -2.41 -7.15 -24.17
N CYS A 76 -1.81 -6.53 -23.15
CA CYS A 76 -2.33 -5.30 -22.54
C CYS A 76 -2.38 -4.14 -23.53
N MET A 77 -1.31 -3.92 -24.30
CA MET A 77 -1.29 -2.87 -25.33
C MET A 77 -2.36 -3.10 -26.40
N LEU A 78 -2.51 -4.35 -26.88
CA LEU A 78 -3.55 -4.73 -27.85
C LEU A 78 -4.95 -4.38 -27.31
N GLN A 79 -5.20 -4.70 -26.04
CA GLN A 79 -6.49 -4.44 -25.41
C GLN A 79 -6.77 -2.94 -25.23
N ILE A 80 -5.75 -2.14 -24.89
CA ILE A 80 -5.87 -0.68 -24.81
C ILE A 80 -6.24 -0.10 -26.19
N THR A 81 -5.49 -0.47 -27.23
CA THR A 81 -5.73 -0.03 -28.60
C THR A 81 -7.12 -0.46 -29.10
N SER A 82 -7.55 -1.68 -28.78
CA SER A 82 -8.89 -2.18 -29.10
C SER A 82 -9.99 -1.36 -28.41
N SER A 83 -9.80 -0.98 -27.14
CA SER A 83 -10.77 -0.19 -26.38
C SER A 83 -10.90 1.24 -26.92
N ILE A 84 -9.79 1.83 -27.39
CA ILE A 84 -9.77 3.11 -28.11
C ILE A 84 -10.53 3.00 -29.43
N ALA A 85 -10.33 1.91 -30.18
CA ALA A 85 -11.05 1.67 -31.44
C ALA A 85 -12.56 1.60 -31.23
N THR A 86 -13.03 0.90 -30.19
CA THR A 86 -14.46 0.86 -29.84
C THR A 86 -14.98 2.27 -29.54
N ALA A 87 -14.31 3.04 -28.69
CA ALA A 87 -14.75 4.39 -28.34
C ALA A 87 -14.83 5.31 -29.57
N ARG A 88 -13.79 5.29 -30.43
CA ARG A 88 -13.73 6.09 -31.66
C ARG A 88 -14.80 5.69 -32.66
N SER A 89 -15.12 4.40 -32.78
CA SER A 89 -16.18 3.90 -33.65
C SER A 89 -17.56 4.45 -33.26
N PHE A 90 -17.90 4.44 -31.96
CA PHE A 90 -19.15 5.04 -31.48
C PHE A 90 -19.16 6.57 -31.58
N TYR A 91 -18.00 7.22 -31.38
CA TYR A 91 -17.86 8.66 -31.55
C TYR A 91 -18.08 9.10 -33.00
N GLY A 92 -17.41 8.45 -33.96
CA GLY A 92 -17.56 8.74 -35.38
C GLY A 92 -19.00 8.56 -35.86
N ARG A 93 -19.70 7.52 -35.38
CA ARG A 93 -21.15 7.32 -35.63
C ARG A 93 -22.00 8.46 -35.06
N ALA A 94 -21.65 8.98 -33.88
CA ALA A 94 -22.40 10.08 -33.27
C ALA A 94 -22.23 11.37 -34.09
N ILE A 95 -21.00 11.70 -34.53
CA ILE A 95 -20.75 12.86 -35.41
C ILE A 95 -21.46 12.68 -36.76
N GLU A 96 -21.36 11.50 -37.37
CA GLU A 96 -22.00 11.23 -38.67
C GLU A 96 -23.51 11.45 -38.62
N ARG A 97 -24.17 10.97 -37.55
CA ARG A 97 -25.60 11.21 -37.32
C ARG A 97 -25.91 12.69 -37.11
N GLU A 98 -25.10 13.41 -36.34
CA GLU A 98 -25.30 14.85 -36.13
C GLU A 98 -25.16 15.63 -37.45
N LEU A 99 -24.09 15.38 -38.21
CA LEU A 99 -23.89 15.97 -39.55
C LEU A 99 -25.06 15.65 -40.49
N SER A 100 -25.60 14.43 -40.45
CA SER A 100 -26.75 14.04 -41.28
C SER A 100 -28.02 14.83 -40.98
N THR A 101 -28.21 15.31 -39.73
CA THR A 101 -29.36 16.14 -39.36
C THR A 101 -29.24 17.59 -39.80
N MET A 102 -28.02 18.07 -40.06
CA MET A 102 -27.75 19.45 -40.50
C MET A 102 -27.79 19.59 -42.02
N LEU A 103 -27.71 18.48 -42.75
CA LEU A 103 -27.83 18.48 -44.19
C LEU A 103 -29.30 18.55 -44.63
N PRO A 104 -29.59 19.08 -45.83
CA PRO A 104 -30.97 19.22 -46.32
C PRO A 104 -31.73 17.88 -46.28
N ALA A 105 -33.01 17.90 -45.92
CA ALA A 105 -33.83 16.68 -45.82
C ALA A 105 -33.92 15.89 -47.16
N THR A 106 -33.60 16.55 -48.28
CA THR A 106 -33.60 16.03 -49.65
C THR A 106 -32.22 15.58 -50.12
N ILE A 107 -31.32 15.11 -49.25
CA ILE A 107 -30.08 14.46 -49.71
C ILE A 107 -30.47 13.28 -50.60
N PRO A 108 -30.12 13.32 -51.90
CA PRO A 108 -30.38 12.19 -52.78
C PRO A 108 -29.51 11.01 -52.33
N ASP A 109 -30.02 9.80 -52.54
CA ASP A 109 -29.21 8.60 -52.42
C ASP A 109 -28.02 8.68 -53.39
N LEU A 110 -26.93 7.98 -53.07
CA LEU A 110 -25.81 7.83 -53.98
C LEU A 110 -26.33 7.29 -55.32
N ALA A 111 -26.05 8.02 -56.41
CA ALA A 111 -26.57 7.67 -57.74
C ALA A 111 -26.22 6.23 -58.17
N GLY A 112 -25.08 5.71 -57.72
CA GLY A 112 -24.65 4.33 -57.98
C GLY A 112 -25.20 3.27 -57.02
N TYR A 113 -25.87 3.67 -55.92
CA TYR A 113 -26.41 2.76 -54.91
C TYR A 113 -27.68 3.35 -54.26
N PRO A 114 -28.87 3.05 -54.81
CA PRO A 114 -30.15 3.47 -54.23
C PRO A 114 -30.26 3.02 -52.76
N HIS A 115 -30.87 3.85 -51.91
CA HIS A 115 -30.99 3.69 -50.44
C HIS A 115 -29.71 3.92 -49.61
N LEU A 116 -28.56 4.20 -50.23
CA LEU A 116 -27.36 4.58 -49.50
C LEU A 116 -27.20 6.11 -49.50
N LYS A 117 -27.45 6.74 -48.35
CA LYS A 117 -27.24 8.19 -48.19
C LYS A 117 -25.75 8.51 -48.11
N ALA A 118 -25.37 9.67 -48.66
CA ALA A 118 -24.06 10.26 -48.39
C ALA A 118 -23.84 10.40 -46.87
N LEU A 119 -22.63 10.09 -46.38
CA LEU A 119 -22.26 10.08 -44.95
C LEU A 119 -23.00 9.01 -44.11
N THR A 120 -22.87 7.73 -44.49
CA THR A 120 -23.36 6.57 -43.70
C THR A 120 -22.34 5.45 -43.54
N TYR A 121 -21.06 5.73 -43.84
CA TYR A 121 -20.00 4.73 -43.84
C TYR A 121 -19.74 4.16 -42.43
N ARG A 122 -19.66 5.00 -41.39
CA ARG A 122 -19.34 4.50 -40.04
C ARG A 122 -20.51 3.74 -39.44
N GLU A 123 -21.72 4.23 -39.66
CA GLU A 123 -22.94 3.51 -39.31
C GLU A 123 -22.98 2.11 -39.96
N MET A 124 -22.64 2.01 -41.25
CA MET A 124 -22.57 0.72 -41.96
C MET A 124 -21.50 -0.22 -41.38
N ILE A 125 -20.28 0.27 -41.12
CA ILE A 125 -19.19 -0.53 -40.53
C ILE A 125 -19.55 -1.01 -39.11
N VAL A 126 -20.20 -0.17 -38.31
CA VAL A 126 -20.65 -0.56 -36.96
C VAL A 126 -21.76 -1.61 -37.04
N GLU A 127 -22.70 -1.49 -37.97
CA GLU A 127 -23.72 -2.51 -38.18
C GLU A 127 -23.10 -3.84 -38.65
N LEU A 128 -22.10 -3.82 -39.53
CA LEU A 128 -21.33 -5.02 -39.92
C LEU A 128 -20.70 -5.71 -38.69
N ASN A 129 -20.23 -4.91 -37.73
CA ASN A 129 -19.61 -5.36 -36.50
C ASN A 129 -20.58 -5.48 -35.30
N SER A 130 -21.91 -5.35 -35.47
CA SER A 130 -22.87 -5.39 -34.35
C SER A 130 -23.47 -6.78 -34.10
N LEU A 131 -23.57 -7.21 -32.83
CA LEU A 131 -24.27 -8.44 -32.40
C LEU A 131 -25.77 -8.23 -32.11
N SER A 132 -26.27 -7.00 -32.11
CA SER A 132 -27.66 -6.71 -31.71
C SER A 132 -28.72 -7.17 -32.72
N ARG A 133 -28.31 -7.64 -33.91
CA ARG A 133 -29.21 -8.04 -35.01
C ARG A 133 -28.77 -9.36 -35.69
N GLY A 134 -28.14 -10.28 -34.95
CA GLY A 134 -27.82 -11.64 -35.40
C GLY A 134 -26.33 -12.03 -35.36
N PHE A 135 -26.03 -13.30 -35.66
CA PHE A 135 -24.66 -13.84 -35.76
C PHE A 135 -23.98 -13.34 -37.04
N ARG A 136 -23.31 -12.17 -36.97
CA ARG A 136 -22.48 -11.68 -38.07
C ARG A 136 -21.05 -12.19 -37.94
N ILE A 137 -20.55 -12.81 -39.01
CA ILE A 137 -19.28 -13.53 -39.11
C ILE A 137 -18.07 -12.73 -38.58
N PRO A 138 -17.87 -11.43 -38.91
CA PRO A 138 -16.66 -10.70 -38.51
C PRO A 138 -16.46 -10.58 -37.00
N ARG A 139 -17.53 -10.35 -36.23
CA ARG A 139 -17.43 -10.22 -34.77
C ARG A 139 -17.25 -11.56 -34.07
N PHE A 140 -17.85 -12.63 -34.61
CA PHE A 140 -17.58 -13.98 -34.13
C PHE A 140 -16.11 -14.37 -34.33
N LEU A 141 -15.53 -14.03 -35.49
CA LEU A 141 -14.10 -14.24 -35.77
C LEU A 141 -13.21 -13.43 -34.82
N GLN A 142 -13.56 -12.18 -34.53
CA GLN A 142 -12.80 -11.34 -33.60
C GLN A 142 -12.83 -11.87 -32.16
N ILE A 143 -14.01 -12.26 -31.66
CA ILE A 143 -14.15 -12.84 -30.32
C ILE A 143 -13.39 -14.16 -30.23
N THR A 144 -13.53 -15.02 -31.24
CA THR A 144 -12.79 -16.28 -31.33
C THR A 144 -11.28 -16.04 -31.33
N ALA A 145 -10.78 -15.06 -32.07
CA ALA A 145 -9.35 -14.72 -32.07
C ALA A 145 -8.85 -14.29 -30.68
N ILE A 146 -9.59 -13.42 -29.98
CA ILE A 146 -9.23 -12.96 -28.63
C ILE A 146 -9.25 -14.11 -27.63
N ILE A 147 -10.31 -14.93 -27.64
CA ILE A 147 -10.44 -16.10 -26.76
C ILE A 147 -9.32 -17.10 -27.02
N SER A 148 -9.01 -17.38 -28.29
CA SER A 148 -7.92 -18.29 -28.67
C SER A 148 -6.57 -17.78 -28.17
N LEU A 149 -6.26 -16.50 -28.33
CA LEU A 149 -4.99 -15.93 -27.83
C LEU A 149 -4.89 -16.03 -26.30
N LEU A 150 -5.96 -15.69 -25.59
CA LEU A 150 -5.99 -15.75 -24.12
C LEU A 150 -5.91 -17.20 -23.63
N PHE A 151 -6.60 -18.12 -24.31
CA PHE A 151 -6.56 -19.55 -24.02
C PHE A 151 -5.15 -20.12 -24.24
N ILE A 152 -4.52 -19.84 -25.38
CA ILE A 152 -3.15 -20.26 -25.68
C ILE A 152 -2.19 -19.75 -24.60
N PHE A 153 -2.28 -18.47 -24.24
CA PHE A 153 -1.45 -17.90 -23.18
C PHE A 153 -1.65 -18.63 -21.83
N VAL A 154 -2.90 -18.80 -21.40
CA VAL A 154 -3.22 -19.47 -20.12
C VAL A 154 -2.72 -20.91 -20.12
N VAL A 155 -2.94 -21.66 -21.20
CA VAL A 155 -2.48 -23.04 -21.34
C VAL A 155 -0.96 -23.11 -21.27
N LEU A 156 -0.23 -22.25 -21.99
CA LEU A 156 1.23 -22.22 -21.96
C LEU A 156 1.78 -21.85 -20.57
N VAL A 157 1.17 -20.87 -19.89
CA VAL A 157 1.54 -20.49 -18.53
C VAL A 157 1.30 -21.63 -17.55
N CYS A 158 0.14 -22.30 -17.63
CA CYS A 158 -0.19 -23.44 -16.77
C CYS A 158 0.72 -24.64 -17.05
N TYR A 159 1.02 -24.90 -18.33
CA TYR A 159 1.94 -25.98 -18.73
C TYR A 159 3.34 -25.72 -18.18
N MET A 160 3.86 -24.51 -18.34
CA MET A 160 5.17 -24.12 -17.81
C MET A 160 5.20 -24.17 -16.27
N ALA A 161 4.15 -23.69 -15.61
CA ALA A 161 4.06 -23.67 -14.15
C ALA A 161 4.02 -25.08 -13.55
N ARG A 162 3.53 -26.09 -14.27
CA ARG A 162 3.42 -27.48 -13.80
C ARG A 162 4.73 -28.01 -13.23
N ASP A 163 5.84 -27.72 -13.90
CA ASP A 163 7.16 -28.26 -13.57
C ASP A 163 7.93 -27.38 -12.58
N TYR A 164 7.40 -26.19 -12.26
CA TYR A 164 8.00 -25.31 -11.28
C TYR A 164 7.61 -25.65 -9.85
N ALA A 165 8.48 -25.26 -8.92
CA ALA A 165 8.16 -25.30 -7.52
C ALA A 165 6.90 -24.48 -7.21
N PHE A 166 6.08 -24.97 -6.26
CA PHE A 166 4.79 -24.38 -5.91
C PHE A 166 4.85 -22.86 -5.62
N TYR A 167 5.96 -22.35 -5.10
CA TYR A 167 6.09 -20.92 -4.83
C TYR A 167 6.12 -20.07 -6.09
N LEU A 168 6.74 -20.56 -7.17
CA LEU A 168 6.71 -19.91 -8.47
C LEU A 168 5.31 -20.05 -9.06
N GLN A 169 4.67 -21.22 -8.96
CA GLN A 169 3.28 -21.40 -9.38
C GLN A 169 2.34 -20.38 -8.71
N PHE A 170 2.46 -20.22 -7.39
CA PHE A 170 1.68 -19.28 -6.62
C PHE A 170 1.99 -17.83 -7.00
N THR A 171 3.28 -17.49 -7.16
CA THR A 171 3.70 -16.15 -7.58
C THR A 171 3.16 -15.81 -8.97
N MET A 172 3.27 -16.74 -9.92
CA MET A 172 2.72 -16.62 -11.26
C MET A 172 1.20 -16.47 -11.23
N LEU A 173 0.49 -17.24 -10.39
CA LEU A 173 -0.96 -17.09 -10.22
C LEU A 173 -1.35 -15.71 -9.68
N VAL A 174 -0.65 -15.23 -8.65
CA VAL A 174 -0.91 -13.93 -8.01
C VAL A 174 -0.62 -12.77 -8.95
N VAL A 175 0.42 -12.87 -9.79
CA VAL A 175 0.80 -11.82 -10.74
C VAL A 175 -0.05 -11.88 -12.01
N TYR A 176 -0.13 -13.03 -12.67
CA TYR A 176 -0.79 -13.18 -13.96
C TYR A 176 -2.31 -13.29 -13.86
N GLY A 177 -2.82 -13.94 -12.81
CA GLY A 177 -4.26 -14.14 -12.62
C GLY A 177 -5.08 -12.85 -12.67
N PRO A 178 -4.74 -11.82 -11.87
CA PRO A 178 -5.43 -10.52 -11.92
C PRO A 178 -5.31 -9.83 -13.28
N ILE A 179 -4.14 -9.85 -13.92
CA ILE A 179 -3.92 -9.17 -15.20
C ILE A 179 -4.74 -9.84 -16.31
N VAL A 180 -4.68 -11.17 -16.42
CA VAL A 180 -5.48 -11.95 -17.39
C VAL A 180 -6.97 -11.74 -17.16
N THR A 181 -7.41 -11.69 -15.90
CA THR A 181 -8.81 -11.41 -15.56
C THR A 181 -9.24 -10.01 -16.02
N LEU A 182 -8.40 -8.99 -15.78
CA LEU A 182 -8.65 -7.63 -16.25
C LEU A 182 -8.70 -7.56 -17.78
N LEU A 183 -7.81 -8.25 -18.48
CA LEU A 183 -7.81 -8.33 -19.95
C LEU A 183 -9.08 -8.98 -20.47
N ALA A 184 -9.53 -10.08 -19.85
CA ALA A 184 -10.77 -10.76 -20.25
C ALA A 184 -12.00 -9.87 -20.02
N VAL A 185 -12.10 -9.23 -18.84
CA VAL A 185 -13.21 -8.32 -18.51
C VAL A 185 -13.24 -7.12 -19.44
N GLU A 186 -12.09 -6.50 -19.71
CA GLU A 186 -12.00 -5.35 -20.59
C GLU A 186 -12.27 -5.74 -22.05
N GLY A 187 -11.77 -6.90 -22.50
CA GLY A 187 -12.07 -7.49 -23.79
C GLY A 187 -13.58 -7.68 -23.99
N LEU A 188 -14.27 -8.24 -23.00
CA LEU A 188 -15.72 -8.39 -23.02
C LEU A 188 -16.46 -7.04 -23.02
N ASN A 189 -15.98 -6.06 -22.25
CA ASN A 189 -16.60 -4.74 -22.22
C ASN A 189 -16.46 -3.99 -23.55
N ALA A 190 -15.25 -3.98 -24.12
CA ALA A 190 -14.94 -3.31 -25.39
C ALA A 190 -15.64 -3.99 -26.57
N THR A 191 -15.78 -5.32 -26.56
CA THR A 191 -16.43 -6.06 -27.65
C THR A 191 -17.93 -6.16 -27.44
N VAL A 192 -18.42 -6.82 -26.38
CA VAL A 192 -19.85 -7.13 -26.17
C VAL A 192 -20.64 -5.90 -25.73
N ARG A 193 -20.10 -5.11 -24.79
CA ARG A 193 -20.81 -4.00 -24.14
C ARG A 193 -20.42 -2.62 -24.66
N GLY A 194 -19.91 -2.53 -25.90
CA GLY A 194 -19.35 -1.30 -26.48
C GLY A 194 -20.23 -0.05 -26.36
N ARG A 195 -21.56 -0.18 -26.53
CA ARG A 195 -22.50 0.96 -26.36
C ARG A 195 -22.54 1.46 -24.91
N THR A 196 -22.63 0.55 -23.94
CA THR A 196 -22.64 0.88 -22.51
C THR A 196 -21.29 1.45 -22.09
N TYR A 197 -20.20 0.88 -22.62
CA TYR A 197 -18.84 1.34 -22.43
C TYR A 197 -18.67 2.79 -22.92
N PHE A 198 -19.10 3.10 -24.15
CA PHE A 198 -19.06 4.47 -24.68
C PHE A 198 -19.94 5.44 -23.88
N LEU A 199 -21.16 5.05 -23.52
CA LEU A 199 -22.06 5.90 -22.71
C LEU A 199 -21.46 6.22 -21.34
N LYS A 200 -20.79 5.25 -20.71
CA LYS A 200 -20.05 5.48 -19.46
C LYS A 200 -18.91 6.46 -19.68
N LEU A 201 -18.12 6.29 -20.75
CA LEU A 201 -17.02 7.20 -21.10
C LEU A 201 -17.51 8.64 -21.32
N VAL A 202 -18.65 8.83 -21.99
CA VAL A 202 -19.26 10.16 -22.19
C VAL A 202 -19.71 10.77 -20.85
N LYS A 203 -20.36 9.99 -19.98
CA LYS A 203 -20.75 10.45 -18.64
C LYS A 203 -19.54 10.87 -17.80
N ASP A 204 -18.52 10.02 -17.77
CA ASP A 204 -17.28 10.28 -17.02
C ASP A 204 -16.56 11.51 -17.59
N THR A 205 -16.54 11.69 -18.91
CA THR A 205 -15.95 12.86 -19.57
C THR A 205 -16.73 14.14 -19.24
N ARG A 206 -18.06 14.09 -19.26
CA ARG A 206 -18.91 15.25 -18.90
C ARG A 206 -18.67 15.67 -17.46
N VAL A 207 -18.64 14.70 -16.54
CA VAL A 207 -18.33 14.92 -15.12
C VAL A 207 -16.92 15.48 -14.96
N ARG A 208 -15.92 14.94 -15.68
CA ARG A 208 -14.54 15.46 -15.66
C ARG A 208 -14.40 16.86 -16.23
N ARG A 209 -15.16 17.22 -17.27
CA ARG A 209 -15.19 18.58 -17.81
C ARG A 209 -15.76 19.59 -16.83
N THR A 210 -16.62 19.17 -15.90
CA THR A 210 -17.12 20.05 -14.82
C THR A 210 -16.14 20.19 -13.66
N TYR A 211 -15.18 19.28 -13.53
CA TYR A 211 -14.11 19.38 -12.54
C TYR A 211 -12.99 20.29 -13.04
N SER A 212 -12.33 20.99 -12.12
CA SER A 212 -11.17 21.80 -12.47
C SER A 212 -10.03 20.89 -12.94
N LEU A 213 -9.32 21.29 -14.01
CA LEU A 213 -8.05 20.66 -14.38
C LEU A 213 -6.95 20.91 -13.34
N LEU A 214 -7.17 21.83 -12.40
CA LEU A 214 -6.31 22.04 -11.26
C LEU A 214 -6.54 20.93 -10.23
N PRO A 215 -5.50 20.46 -9.53
CA PRO A 215 -5.63 19.42 -8.53
C PRO A 215 -6.66 19.82 -7.47
N GLU A 216 -7.77 19.09 -7.41
CA GLU A 216 -8.79 19.33 -6.40
C GLU A 216 -8.24 18.97 -5.03
N THR A 217 -8.25 19.95 -4.12
CA THR A 217 -7.91 19.80 -2.71
C THR A 217 -9.16 19.50 -1.85
N ARG A 218 -10.29 19.16 -2.49
CA ARG A 218 -11.53 18.89 -1.76
C ARG A 218 -11.57 17.43 -1.29
N PRO A 219 -11.93 17.18 -0.01
CA PRO A 219 -12.24 15.83 0.45
C PRO A 219 -13.42 15.30 -0.36
N SER A 220 -13.30 14.11 -0.95
CA SER A 220 -14.48 13.39 -1.44
C SER A 220 -15.41 13.15 -0.25
N LEU A 221 -16.64 13.64 -0.35
CA LEU A 221 -17.71 13.34 0.61
C LEU A 221 -18.22 11.89 0.46
N ASP A 222 -17.77 11.18 -0.57
CA ASP A 222 -18.20 9.82 -0.87
C ASP A 222 -17.55 8.80 0.07
N GLU A 223 -18.41 8.01 0.72
CA GLU A 223 -17.99 6.83 1.46
C GLU A 223 -17.31 5.81 0.52
N ARG A 224 -16.30 5.12 1.05
CA ARG A 224 -15.64 4.02 0.37
C ARG A 224 -16.63 2.91 0.05
N SER A 225 -16.46 2.21 -1.07
CA SER A 225 -17.31 1.05 -1.37
C SER A 225 -17.12 -0.07 -0.34
N LEU A 226 -18.22 -0.73 0.04
CA LEU A 226 -18.21 -1.85 0.99
C LEU A 226 -17.28 -2.97 0.52
N PHE A 227 -17.31 -3.32 -0.77
CA PHE A 227 -16.42 -4.34 -1.33
C PHE A 227 -14.94 -3.98 -1.17
N SER A 228 -14.56 -2.72 -1.45
CA SER A 228 -13.18 -2.26 -1.27
C SER A 228 -12.77 -2.37 0.21
N TYR A 229 -13.64 -1.96 1.14
CA TYR A 229 -13.41 -2.10 2.57
C TYR A 229 -13.27 -3.57 3.00
N LEU A 230 -14.12 -4.47 2.51
CA LEU A 230 -14.07 -5.89 2.87
C LEU A 230 -12.79 -6.58 2.40
N LEU A 231 -12.21 -6.15 1.28
CA LEU A 231 -10.95 -6.68 0.75
C LEU A 231 -9.74 -6.16 1.54
N LEU A 232 -9.64 -4.84 1.71
CA LEU A 232 -8.51 -4.21 2.41
C LEU A 232 -9.02 -3.09 3.32
N PRO A 233 -9.46 -3.40 4.56
CA PRO A 233 -10.15 -2.44 5.42
C PRO A 233 -9.25 -1.24 5.76
N ARG A 234 -7.96 -1.48 6.02
CA ARG A 234 -7.01 -0.42 6.37
C ARG A 234 -5.77 -0.41 5.46
N PRO A 235 -5.84 0.21 4.27
CA PRO A 235 -4.71 0.24 3.34
C PRO A 235 -3.51 1.03 3.88
N MET A 236 -3.74 2.08 4.68
CA MET A 236 -2.66 2.87 5.30
C MET A 236 -1.85 2.07 6.32
N ASP A 237 -2.48 1.08 6.95
CA ASP A 237 -1.80 0.22 7.91
C ASP A 237 -0.90 -0.82 7.23
N LEU A 238 -0.94 -0.95 5.89
CA LEU A 238 -0.04 -1.83 5.14
C LEU A 238 1.43 -1.36 5.22
N SER A 239 1.67 -0.09 5.51
CA SER A 239 3.02 0.41 5.83
C SER A 239 3.66 -0.33 7.02
N LYS A 240 2.85 -0.87 7.93
CA LYS A 240 3.30 -1.67 9.09
C LYS A 240 3.69 -3.10 8.70
N ALA A 241 3.25 -3.57 7.53
CA ALA A 241 3.55 -4.91 7.03
C ALA A 241 5.04 -5.11 6.74
N LEU A 242 5.80 -4.01 6.59
CA LEU A 242 7.25 -4.04 6.41
C LEU A 242 7.99 -4.56 7.65
N PHE A 243 7.42 -4.44 8.85
CA PHE A 243 8.12 -4.84 10.09
C PHE A 243 8.38 -6.35 10.15
N PHE A 244 7.48 -7.17 9.61
CA PHE A 244 7.71 -8.60 9.46
C PHE A 244 8.87 -8.87 8.49
N LEU A 245 8.87 -8.24 7.32
CA LEU A 245 9.93 -8.39 6.33
C LEU A 245 11.28 -7.90 6.85
N ILE A 246 11.34 -6.82 7.64
CA ILE A 246 12.56 -6.37 8.31
C ILE A 246 13.13 -7.50 9.19
N GLY A 247 12.29 -8.23 9.93
CA GLY A 247 12.72 -9.39 10.70
C GLY A 247 13.34 -10.49 9.82
N VAL A 248 12.71 -10.80 8.69
CA VAL A 248 13.22 -11.77 7.70
C VAL A 248 14.56 -11.31 7.12
N LEU A 249 14.70 -10.03 6.79
CA LEU A 249 15.93 -9.48 6.23
C LEU A 249 17.06 -9.48 7.25
N VAL A 250 16.77 -9.17 8.53
CA VAL A 250 17.76 -9.29 9.61
C VAL A 250 18.20 -10.75 9.76
N LEU A 251 17.29 -11.72 9.71
CA LEU A 251 17.62 -13.15 9.73
C LEU A 251 18.60 -13.52 8.59
N VAL A 252 18.31 -13.10 7.36
CA VAL A 252 19.16 -13.37 6.19
C VAL A 252 20.53 -12.67 6.32
N ALA A 253 20.57 -11.48 6.91
CA ALA A 253 21.80 -10.73 7.11
C ALA A 253 22.75 -11.42 8.10
N ILE A 254 22.23 -11.88 9.24
CA ILE A 254 23.03 -12.49 10.31
C ILE A 254 23.31 -13.99 10.09
N GLN A 255 22.44 -14.68 9.35
CA GLN A 255 22.57 -16.10 9.04
C GLN A 255 22.36 -16.35 7.54
N PRO A 256 23.28 -15.94 6.65
CA PRO A 256 23.12 -16.13 5.21
C PRO A 256 22.87 -17.59 4.76
N PRO A 257 23.40 -18.63 5.42
CA PRO A 257 23.06 -20.02 5.10
C PRO A 257 21.56 -20.34 5.19
N ILE A 258 20.76 -19.53 5.90
CA ILE A 258 19.31 -19.72 5.99
C ILE A 258 18.63 -19.69 4.62
N LEU A 259 19.19 -18.98 3.64
CA LEU A 259 18.68 -18.95 2.26
C LEU A 259 18.68 -20.33 1.59
N GLN A 260 19.48 -21.27 2.10
CA GLN A 260 19.52 -22.66 1.63
C GLN A 260 18.42 -23.52 2.28
N VAL A 261 17.73 -23.02 3.31
CA VAL A 261 16.61 -23.74 3.95
C VAL A 261 15.47 -23.90 2.93
N PRO A 262 15.00 -25.15 2.69
CA PRO A 262 13.92 -25.40 1.77
C PRO A 262 12.69 -24.55 2.08
N PHE A 263 12.17 -23.91 1.04
CA PHE A 263 10.97 -23.09 1.07
C PHE A 263 11.05 -21.83 1.96
N LEU A 264 12.23 -21.33 2.36
CA LEU A 264 12.34 -20.14 3.21
C LEU A 264 11.55 -18.94 2.64
N VAL A 265 11.83 -18.56 1.39
CA VAL A 265 11.21 -17.39 0.74
C VAL A 265 9.69 -17.56 0.60
N PRO A 266 9.16 -18.65 0.01
CA PRO A 266 7.72 -18.88 -0.01
C PRO A 266 7.07 -18.91 1.36
N ARG A 267 7.71 -19.56 2.33
CA ARG A 267 7.23 -19.60 3.70
C ARG A 267 7.13 -18.19 4.27
N ALA A 268 8.18 -17.39 4.15
CA ALA A 268 8.19 -16.00 4.60
C ALA A 268 7.08 -15.16 3.93
N LEU A 269 6.87 -15.30 2.63
CA LEU A 269 5.82 -14.57 1.89
C LEU A 269 4.40 -15.02 2.29
N VAL A 270 4.17 -16.33 2.45
CA VAL A 270 2.87 -16.86 2.89
C VAL A 270 2.58 -16.48 4.34
N LEU A 271 3.58 -16.56 5.22
CA LEU A 271 3.47 -16.13 6.61
C LEU A 271 3.24 -14.63 6.73
N TRP A 272 3.90 -13.83 5.91
CA TRP A 272 3.64 -12.39 5.79
C TRP A 272 2.20 -12.13 5.36
N PHE A 273 1.70 -12.86 4.36
CA PHE A 273 0.32 -12.76 3.88
C PHE A 273 -0.70 -13.15 4.96
N ILE A 274 -0.47 -14.28 5.64
CA ILE A 274 -1.30 -14.75 6.76
C ILE A 274 -1.35 -13.68 7.85
N LEU A 275 -0.20 -13.18 8.29
CA LEU A 275 -0.11 -12.21 9.37
C LEU A 275 -0.76 -10.87 9.00
N GLU A 276 -0.37 -10.27 7.86
CA GLU A 276 -0.71 -8.88 7.56
C GLU A 276 -2.02 -8.71 6.80
N ILE A 277 -2.38 -9.66 5.93
CA ILE A 277 -3.58 -9.58 5.08
C ILE A 277 -4.76 -10.34 5.69
N LEU A 278 -4.53 -11.51 6.29
CA LEU A 278 -5.61 -12.30 6.88
C LEU A 278 -5.85 -11.93 8.35
N MET A 279 -4.83 -12.04 9.20
CA MET A 279 -5.00 -11.88 10.64
C MET A 279 -5.14 -10.42 11.07
N TYR A 280 -4.21 -9.54 10.68
CA TYR A 280 -4.27 -8.13 11.09
C TYR A 280 -5.47 -7.40 10.47
N GLN A 281 -5.80 -7.64 9.19
CA GLN A 281 -7.02 -7.05 8.60
C GLN A 281 -8.29 -7.57 9.27
N GLY A 282 -8.36 -8.87 9.59
CA GLY A 282 -9.48 -9.43 10.36
C GLY A 282 -9.60 -8.79 11.75
N ARG A 283 -8.47 -8.58 12.44
CA ARG A 283 -8.41 -7.87 13.72
C ARG A 283 -8.88 -6.41 13.58
N TYR A 284 -8.47 -5.71 12.53
CA TYR A 284 -8.93 -4.34 12.28
C TYR A 284 -10.43 -4.29 12.02
N GLN A 285 -10.98 -5.25 11.26
CA GLN A 285 -12.42 -5.37 11.04
C GLN A 285 -13.20 -5.63 12.32
N LEU A 286 -12.68 -6.49 13.21
CA LEU A 286 -13.29 -6.73 14.52
C LEU A 286 -13.28 -5.46 15.38
N ASN A 287 -12.19 -4.70 15.34
CA ASN A 287 -12.10 -3.43 16.05
C ASN A 287 -13.07 -2.38 15.48
N ASP A 288 -13.19 -2.30 14.16
CA ASP A 288 -14.10 -1.37 13.49
C ASP A 288 -15.57 -1.73 13.76
N LEU A 289 -15.91 -3.03 13.86
CA LEU A 289 -17.25 -3.49 14.29
C LEU A 289 -17.57 -3.06 15.72
N ARG A 290 -16.62 -3.23 16.65
CA ARG A 290 -16.79 -2.84 18.06
C ARG A 290 -16.87 -1.32 18.23
N GLY A 291 -16.11 -0.57 17.43
CA GLY A 291 -16.01 0.89 17.48
C GLY A 291 -17.00 1.64 16.58
N LEU A 292 -17.96 0.95 15.94
CA LEU A 292 -18.77 1.51 14.87
C LEU A 292 -19.47 2.83 15.24
N SER A 293 -20.09 2.89 16.43
CA SER A 293 -20.76 4.10 16.92
C SER A 293 -19.78 5.25 17.17
N GLU A 294 -18.64 4.97 17.81
CA GLU A 294 -17.59 5.98 18.09
C GLU A 294 -16.97 6.55 16.82
N ASP A 295 -16.94 5.75 15.76
CA ASP A 295 -16.36 6.12 14.48
C ASP A 295 -17.29 6.97 13.64
N GLN A 296 -18.60 6.71 13.71
CA GLN A 296 -19.62 7.57 13.11
C GLN A 296 -19.64 8.97 13.76
N GLU A 297 -19.38 9.06 15.07
CA GLU A 297 -19.30 10.32 15.81
C GLU A 297 -17.97 11.10 15.62
N SER A 298 -16.98 10.48 14.95
CA SER A 298 -15.66 11.08 14.77
C SER A 298 -15.70 12.30 13.85
N PRO A 299 -15.02 13.42 14.20
CA PRO A 299 -14.90 14.58 13.31
C PRO A 299 -14.25 14.26 11.95
N ALA A 300 -13.50 13.16 11.88
CA ALA A 300 -12.82 12.69 10.69
C ALA A 300 -13.38 11.34 10.17
N ALA A 301 -14.65 11.03 10.43
CA ALA A 301 -15.28 9.76 10.03
C ALA A 301 -15.07 9.43 8.54
N ALA A 302 -15.36 10.38 7.64
CA ALA A 302 -15.20 10.22 6.20
C ALA A 302 -13.74 9.92 5.80
N GLN A 303 -12.77 10.60 6.40
CA GLN A 303 -11.35 10.41 6.09
C GLN A 303 -10.78 9.08 6.63
N ARG A 304 -11.35 8.54 7.72
CA ARG A 304 -10.88 7.29 8.30
C ARG A 304 -11.24 6.07 7.44
N GLY A 305 -12.21 6.20 6.53
CA GLY A 305 -12.56 5.15 5.56
C GLY A 305 -12.89 3.80 6.21
N ARG A 306 -13.54 3.83 7.38
CA ARG A 306 -13.98 2.63 8.14
C ARG A 306 -15.23 2.02 7.51
N ILE A 307 -15.93 1.13 8.22
CA ILE A 307 -17.09 0.38 7.70
C ILE A 307 -18.08 1.35 7.04
N PRO A 308 -18.29 1.27 5.71
CA PRO A 308 -19.24 2.14 5.02
C PRO A 308 -20.66 1.65 5.33
N THR A 309 -21.50 2.58 5.80
CA THR A 309 -22.84 2.24 6.30
C THR A 309 -23.95 3.05 5.63
N LEU A 310 -23.64 4.17 4.96
CA LEU A 310 -24.67 5.05 4.38
C LEU A 310 -25.41 4.36 3.23
N ALA A 311 -24.69 3.66 2.36
CA ALA A 311 -25.28 3.08 1.14
C ALA A 311 -26.03 1.75 1.37
N VAL A 312 -25.60 0.94 2.35
CA VAL A 312 -26.06 -0.46 2.52
C VAL A 312 -26.74 -0.68 3.88
N GLY A 313 -26.63 0.28 4.81
CA GLY A 313 -27.11 0.14 6.19
C GLY A 313 -26.14 -0.62 7.10
N SER A 314 -26.18 -0.28 8.39
CA SER A 314 -25.23 -0.79 9.39
C SER A 314 -25.30 -2.30 9.61
N ARG A 315 -26.51 -2.89 9.61
CA ARG A 315 -26.69 -4.34 9.83
C ARG A 315 -26.06 -5.17 8.71
N ILE A 316 -26.33 -4.82 7.44
CA ILE A 316 -25.79 -5.57 6.30
C ILE A 316 -24.27 -5.39 6.23
N ALA A 317 -23.76 -4.17 6.45
CA ALA A 317 -22.34 -3.91 6.50
C ALA A 317 -21.64 -4.71 7.62
N ALA A 318 -22.29 -4.87 8.78
CA ALA A 318 -21.78 -5.67 9.89
C ALA A 318 -21.71 -7.17 9.55
N PHE A 319 -22.79 -7.75 9.01
CA PHE A 319 -22.80 -9.16 8.59
C PHE A 319 -21.80 -9.43 7.47
N ALA A 320 -21.68 -8.54 6.48
CA ALA A 320 -20.69 -8.66 5.43
C ALA A 320 -19.26 -8.61 5.98
N THR A 321 -19.01 -7.76 6.99
CA THR A 321 -17.71 -7.68 7.67
C THR A 321 -17.41 -8.95 8.46
N LEU A 322 -18.38 -9.52 9.17
CA LEU A 322 -18.23 -10.81 9.85
C LEU A 322 -17.97 -11.96 8.86
N GLY A 323 -18.69 -11.99 7.73
CA GLY A 323 -18.44 -12.94 6.66
C GLY A 323 -17.03 -12.82 6.07
N ALA A 324 -16.53 -11.60 5.92
CA ALA A 324 -15.16 -11.37 5.44
C ALA A 324 -14.08 -11.76 6.47
N ILE A 325 -14.37 -11.66 7.78
CA ILE A 325 -13.50 -12.20 8.84
C ILE A 325 -13.49 -13.72 8.77
N PHE A 326 -14.67 -14.35 8.60
CA PHE A 326 -14.79 -15.81 8.48
C PHE A 326 -14.03 -16.35 7.26
N ILE A 327 -14.17 -15.71 6.09
CA ILE A 327 -13.43 -16.09 4.88
C ILE A 327 -11.91 -16.01 5.12
N ARG A 328 -11.42 -14.97 5.80
CA ARG A 328 -9.99 -14.85 6.14
C ARG A 328 -9.54 -16.00 7.05
N PHE A 329 -10.34 -16.33 8.06
CA PHE A 329 -10.05 -17.47 8.93
C PHE A 329 -9.98 -18.78 8.13
N ALA A 330 -10.96 -19.04 7.26
CA ALA A 330 -10.96 -20.21 6.38
C ALA A 330 -9.72 -20.26 5.47
N LEU A 331 -9.31 -19.11 4.91
CA LEU A 331 -8.10 -19.01 4.10
C LEU A 331 -6.83 -19.31 4.90
N VAL A 332 -6.72 -18.87 6.16
CA VAL A 332 -5.59 -19.24 7.03
C VAL A 332 -5.51 -20.77 7.19
N ILE A 333 -6.64 -21.43 7.43
CA ILE A 333 -6.70 -22.90 7.55
C ILE A 333 -6.28 -23.58 6.23
N ILE A 334 -6.78 -23.11 5.09
CA ILE A 334 -6.40 -23.64 3.77
C ILE A 334 -4.90 -23.51 3.53
N LEU A 335 -4.30 -22.37 3.89
CA LEU A 335 -2.86 -22.12 3.73
C LEU A 335 -1.99 -22.99 4.66
N CYS A 336 -2.54 -23.51 5.77
CA CYS A 336 -1.84 -24.50 6.59
C CYS A 336 -1.74 -25.87 5.91
N GLY A 337 -2.46 -26.11 4.81
CA GLY A 337 -2.30 -27.32 3.99
C GLY A 337 -1.05 -27.30 3.09
N LEU A 338 -0.32 -26.19 3.05
CA LEU A 338 0.92 -26.07 2.29
C LEU A 338 2.06 -26.85 2.96
N PRO A 339 2.90 -27.58 2.21
CA PRO A 339 3.90 -28.50 2.78
C PRO A 339 5.00 -27.82 3.59
N PHE A 340 5.11 -26.49 3.53
CA PHE A 340 6.11 -25.69 4.24
C PHE A 340 5.49 -24.76 5.30
N ILE A 341 4.17 -24.84 5.52
CA ILE A 341 3.44 -24.10 6.56
C ILE A 341 2.92 -25.11 7.58
N SER A 342 3.39 -24.97 8.81
CA SER A 342 2.90 -25.72 9.95
C SER A 342 1.97 -24.85 10.81
N PHE A 343 0.84 -25.41 11.22
CA PHE A 343 -0.10 -24.73 12.11
C PHE A 343 0.53 -24.46 13.49
N PHE A 344 1.10 -25.47 14.14
CA PHE A 344 1.64 -25.34 15.50
C PHE A 344 2.93 -24.52 15.58
N HIS A 345 3.78 -24.60 14.55
CA HIS A 345 5.07 -23.93 14.55
C HIS A 345 4.99 -22.50 14.05
N HIS A 346 4.04 -22.17 13.16
CA HIS A 346 3.97 -20.84 12.56
C HIS A 346 2.68 -20.11 12.89
N VAL A 347 1.52 -20.69 12.57
CA VAL A 347 0.24 -19.97 12.62
C VAL A 347 -0.26 -19.78 14.06
N ALA A 348 -0.16 -20.80 14.91
CA ALA A 348 -0.59 -20.72 16.30
C ALA A 348 0.22 -19.68 17.10
N PRO A 349 1.57 -19.62 17.05
CA PRO A 349 2.34 -18.57 17.71
C PRO A 349 1.97 -17.16 17.22
N MET A 350 1.77 -16.98 15.91
CA MET A 350 1.28 -15.71 15.36
C MET A 350 -0.09 -15.36 15.95
N ALA A 351 -1.02 -16.32 15.97
CA ALA A 351 -2.39 -16.12 16.44
C ALA A 351 -2.42 -15.77 17.91
N ILE A 352 -1.70 -16.52 18.74
CA ILE A 352 -1.54 -16.25 20.17
C ILE A 352 -0.99 -14.84 20.37
N GLY A 353 0.10 -14.47 19.68
CA GLY A 353 0.70 -13.14 19.81
C GLY A 353 -0.26 -12.01 19.45
N VAL A 354 -0.90 -12.10 18.28
CA VAL A 354 -1.84 -11.07 17.78
C VAL A 354 -3.09 -10.98 18.65
N ILE A 355 -3.67 -12.12 19.04
CA ILE A 355 -4.89 -12.17 19.85
C ILE A 355 -4.61 -11.70 21.28
N THR A 356 -3.52 -12.15 21.91
CA THR A 356 -3.14 -11.72 23.25
C THR A 356 -2.96 -10.21 23.30
N LEU A 357 -2.18 -9.65 22.37
CA LEU A 357 -1.98 -8.21 22.29
C LEU A 357 -3.30 -7.48 22.03
N ALA A 358 -4.18 -8.01 21.17
CA ALA A 358 -5.48 -7.41 20.89
C ALA A 358 -6.42 -7.42 22.11
N ILE A 359 -6.45 -8.52 22.87
CA ILE A 359 -7.25 -8.63 24.10
C ILE A 359 -6.75 -7.65 25.15
N VAL A 360 -5.43 -7.63 25.42
CA VAL A 360 -4.84 -6.71 26.40
C VAL A 360 -5.09 -5.26 26.00
N TYR A 361 -4.84 -4.92 24.73
CA TYR A 361 -5.14 -3.60 24.17
C TYR A 361 -6.61 -3.22 24.36
N GLU A 362 -7.55 -4.08 24.00
CA GLU A 362 -8.98 -3.76 24.10
C GLU A 362 -9.45 -3.64 25.54
N ARG A 363 -8.90 -4.45 26.46
CA ARG A 363 -9.20 -4.33 27.90
C ARG A 363 -8.78 -2.96 28.43
N VAL A 364 -7.54 -2.54 28.17
CA VAL A 364 -7.07 -1.21 28.59
C VAL A 364 -7.84 -0.09 27.89
N ARG A 365 -8.13 -0.26 26.60
CA ARG A 365 -8.93 0.70 25.83
C ARG A 365 -10.37 0.84 26.33
N SER A 366 -10.97 -0.25 26.80
CA SER A 366 -12.30 -0.26 27.43
C SER A 366 -12.30 0.47 28.77
N ILE A 367 -11.26 0.27 29.59
CA ILE A 367 -11.06 1.05 30.84
C ILE A 367 -10.94 2.54 30.51
N GLU A 368 -10.12 2.90 29.52
CA GLU A 368 -9.96 4.28 29.07
C GLU A 368 -11.30 4.90 28.61
N ARG A 369 -12.13 4.14 27.91
CA ARG A 369 -13.45 4.55 27.42
C ARG A 369 -14.45 4.75 28.58
N ASN A 370 -14.45 3.86 29.57
CA ASN A 370 -15.46 3.81 30.63
C ASN A 370 -15.11 4.71 31.83
N CYS A 371 -13.82 4.94 32.11
CA CYS A 371 -13.37 5.84 33.17
C CYS A 371 -13.44 7.32 32.78
N PHE A 372 -14.18 7.66 31.73
CA PHE A 372 -14.32 9.04 31.29
C PHE A 372 -15.56 9.69 31.91
N ASP A 373 -15.33 10.61 32.85
CA ASP A 373 -16.37 11.46 33.42
C ASP A 373 -16.37 12.83 32.72
N THR A 374 -17.51 13.19 32.15
CA THR A 374 -17.74 14.50 31.50
C THR A 374 -17.78 15.67 32.48
N SER A 375 -18.02 15.41 33.77
CA SER A 375 -18.19 16.43 34.81
C SER A 375 -16.88 16.94 35.41
N THR A 376 -15.82 16.13 35.40
CA THR A 376 -14.51 16.45 35.99
C THR A 376 -13.49 16.85 34.92
N ASP A 377 -13.66 18.00 34.27
CA ASP A 377 -12.65 18.72 33.45
C ASP A 377 -11.76 17.86 32.50
N GLY A 378 -12.26 16.71 32.07
CA GLY A 378 -11.49 15.73 31.31
C GLY A 378 -10.30 15.10 32.04
N GLN A 379 -10.41 14.82 33.36
CA GLN A 379 -9.55 13.83 34.04
C GLN A 379 -9.86 12.44 33.50
N ALA A 380 -9.51 12.21 32.24
CA ALA A 380 -9.41 10.87 31.73
C ALA A 380 -8.39 10.08 32.56
N SER A 381 -8.53 8.75 32.59
CA SER A 381 -7.51 7.89 33.19
C SER A 381 -6.18 8.07 32.44
N ILE A 382 -5.35 9.02 32.89
CA ILE A 382 -4.06 9.35 32.31
C ILE A 382 -3.20 8.09 32.23
N GLY A 383 -3.27 7.25 33.27
CA GLY A 383 -2.63 5.93 33.30
C GLY A 383 -3.10 5.01 32.17
N ALA A 384 -4.42 4.86 31.96
CA ALA A 384 -4.94 4.04 30.86
C ALA A 384 -4.53 4.60 29.49
N GLY A 385 -4.59 5.93 29.30
CA GLY A 385 -4.17 6.57 28.05
C GLY A 385 -2.70 6.34 27.71
N TRP A 386 -1.79 6.47 28.69
CA TRP A 386 -0.37 6.14 28.49
C TRP A 386 -0.15 4.65 28.24
N THR A 387 -0.91 3.78 28.92
CA THR A 387 -0.83 2.34 28.70
C THR A 387 -1.28 1.97 27.29
N VAL A 388 -2.32 2.61 26.74
CA VAL A 388 -2.74 2.44 25.34
C VAL A 388 -1.63 2.86 24.36
N ILE A 389 -0.94 3.97 24.63
CA ILE A 389 0.20 4.43 23.83
C ILE A 389 1.37 3.44 23.88
N ALA A 390 1.66 2.84 25.04
CA ALA A 390 2.69 1.82 25.15
C ALA A 390 2.29 0.52 24.42
N LEU A 391 1.08 0.02 24.65
CA LEU A 391 0.59 -1.23 24.07
C LEU A 391 0.54 -1.22 22.54
N VAL A 392 0.20 -0.07 21.93
CA VAL A 392 0.22 0.01 20.46
C VAL A 392 1.64 -0.07 19.89
N GLY A 393 2.64 0.38 20.65
CA GLY A 393 4.06 0.22 20.32
C GLY A 393 4.50 -1.24 20.27
N LEU A 394 3.91 -2.13 21.08
CA LEU A 394 4.26 -3.57 21.12
C LEU A 394 3.84 -4.34 19.86
N GLY A 395 2.94 -3.79 19.03
CA GLY A 395 2.56 -4.43 17.78
C GLY A 395 3.71 -4.51 16.76
N TYR A 396 4.70 -3.62 16.86
CA TYR A 396 5.85 -3.54 15.97
C TYR A 396 6.91 -4.62 16.27
N PRO A 397 7.41 -4.76 17.50
CA PRO A 397 8.34 -5.84 17.83
C PRO A 397 7.71 -7.21 17.63
N LEU A 398 6.41 -7.39 17.92
CA LEU A 398 5.74 -8.65 17.64
C LEU A 398 5.90 -9.07 16.17
N ARG A 399 5.63 -8.16 15.22
CA ARG A 399 5.79 -8.43 13.78
C ARG A 399 7.23 -8.77 13.42
N THR A 400 8.17 -7.97 13.89
CA THR A 400 9.59 -8.14 13.54
C THR A 400 10.17 -9.40 14.14
N ILE A 401 9.84 -9.74 15.39
CA ILE A 401 10.27 -10.98 16.04
C ILE A 401 9.64 -12.19 15.35
N LEU A 402 8.36 -12.14 14.97
CA LEU A 402 7.73 -13.23 14.20
C LEU A 402 8.40 -13.43 12.83
N GLY A 403 8.77 -12.34 12.15
CA GLY A 403 9.53 -12.40 10.89
C GLY A 403 10.95 -12.92 11.04
N LEU A 404 11.59 -12.60 12.17
CA LEU A 404 12.93 -13.07 12.51
C LEU A 404 12.97 -14.57 12.87
N THR A 405 11.92 -15.08 13.54
CA THR A 405 11.97 -16.38 14.22
C THR A 405 11.21 -17.51 13.51
N LEU A 406 10.10 -17.21 12.83
CA LEU A 406 9.23 -18.25 12.27
C LEU A 406 9.68 -18.82 10.92
N PRO A 407 10.27 -18.05 9.98
CA PRO A 407 10.63 -18.61 8.67
C PRO A 407 11.71 -19.69 8.71
N GLN A 408 12.57 -19.72 9.74
CA GLN A 408 13.65 -20.69 9.88
C GLN A 408 13.21 -22.06 10.43
N THR A 409 11.99 -22.19 10.97
CA THR A 409 11.58 -23.47 11.58
C THR A 409 11.49 -24.57 10.52
N THR A 410 12.23 -25.66 10.72
CA THR A 410 12.33 -26.82 9.82
C THR A 410 11.10 -27.73 9.86
N GLY A 411 9.91 -27.19 10.14
CA GLY A 411 8.63 -27.89 10.17
C GLY A 411 8.19 -28.36 8.77
N GLY A 412 9.02 -29.20 8.13
CA GLY A 412 8.79 -29.82 6.82
C GLY A 412 7.93 -31.08 6.89
N GLY A 413 7.45 -31.46 8.08
CA GLY A 413 6.35 -32.40 8.23
C GLY A 413 5.02 -31.66 8.22
N ARG A 414 4.02 -32.17 7.49
CA ARG A 414 2.65 -31.66 7.59
C ARG A 414 2.10 -31.98 8.98
N ASP A 415 1.92 -30.98 9.83
CA ASP A 415 1.14 -31.16 11.08
C ASP A 415 -0.34 -31.42 10.79
N ILE A 416 -0.82 -30.94 9.63
CA ILE A 416 -2.16 -31.14 9.12
C ILE A 416 -2.08 -32.02 7.87
N PRO A 417 -2.40 -33.31 7.95
CA PRO A 417 -2.52 -34.16 6.78
C PRO A 417 -3.64 -33.59 5.90
N TRP A 418 -3.33 -33.23 4.65
CA TRP A 418 -4.34 -32.71 3.70
C TRP A 418 -5.09 -33.81 2.94
N ASP A 419 -4.97 -35.03 3.42
CA ASP A 419 -5.84 -36.15 3.11
C ASP A 419 -7.24 -35.86 3.69
N TRP A 420 -8.30 -36.26 2.97
CA TRP A 420 -9.72 -36.02 3.29
C TRP A 420 -10.19 -36.63 4.63
N LYS A 421 -9.26 -37.15 5.44
CA LYS A 421 -9.42 -37.74 6.77
C LYS A 421 -9.20 -36.72 7.90
N TRP A 422 -9.08 -35.43 7.61
CA TRP A 422 -9.14 -34.37 8.61
C TRP A 422 -10.52 -34.31 9.30
N PRO A 423 -10.63 -34.14 10.62
CA PRO A 423 -9.59 -33.87 11.64
C PRO A 423 -8.96 -35.12 12.29
N TRP A 424 -9.20 -36.32 11.78
CA TRP A 424 -8.98 -37.58 12.52
C TRP A 424 -7.54 -38.14 12.49
N ASN A 425 -6.65 -37.58 11.67
CA ASN A 425 -5.26 -38.04 11.48
C ASN A 425 -4.19 -36.98 11.86
N SER A 426 -4.56 -35.88 12.51
CA SER A 426 -3.57 -34.87 12.95
C SER A 426 -2.68 -35.45 14.05
N THR A 427 -1.35 -35.30 13.94
CA THR A 427 -0.43 -35.62 15.04
C THR A 427 -0.62 -34.62 16.17
N LEU A 428 -1.39 -35.01 17.18
CA LEU A 428 -1.64 -34.18 18.36
C LEU A 428 -0.42 -34.16 19.28
N PRO A 429 -0.29 -33.13 20.15
CA PRO A 429 0.72 -33.11 21.19
C PRO A 429 0.69 -34.41 22.02
N GLY A 430 1.75 -35.22 21.92
CA GLY A 430 1.88 -36.49 22.62
C GLY A 430 1.68 -37.76 21.76
N GLU A 431 1.36 -37.65 20.47
CA GLU A 431 1.33 -38.79 19.54
C GLU A 431 2.73 -39.14 18.99
N ASP A 432 2.94 -40.41 18.65
CA ASP A 432 4.20 -40.90 18.07
C ASP A 432 4.52 -40.15 16.76
N GLY A 433 5.63 -39.39 16.77
CA GLY A 433 6.06 -38.56 15.65
C GLY A 433 5.76 -37.07 15.79
N TRP A 434 4.96 -36.66 16.79
CA TRP A 434 4.85 -35.25 17.17
C TRP A 434 6.17 -34.78 17.77
N ARG A 435 6.77 -33.76 17.15
CA ARG A 435 7.92 -33.06 17.73
C ARG A 435 7.40 -31.75 18.33
N PRO A 436 7.72 -31.44 19.59
CA PRO A 436 7.39 -30.14 20.14
C PRO A 436 8.02 -29.06 19.26
N PRO A 437 7.40 -27.87 19.16
CA PRO A 437 7.97 -26.79 18.40
C PRO A 437 9.38 -26.48 18.91
N SER A 438 10.36 -26.92 18.13
CA SER A 438 11.76 -26.68 18.41
C SER A 438 12.03 -25.25 17.95
N PHE A 439 11.73 -24.28 18.81
CA PHE A 439 12.26 -22.93 18.68
C PHE A 439 13.75 -23.00 19.01
N HIS A 440 14.54 -23.59 18.11
CA HIS A 440 15.99 -23.43 18.18
C HIS A 440 16.27 -22.00 17.78
N PHE A 441 16.41 -21.15 18.78
CA PHE A 441 16.89 -19.79 18.60
C PHE A 441 18.40 -19.87 18.40
N ASP A 442 18.84 -20.17 17.17
CA ASP A 442 20.24 -19.96 16.77
C ASP A 442 20.56 -18.45 16.67
N ILE A 443 19.58 -17.60 17.00
CA ILE A 443 19.67 -16.15 17.03
C ILE A 443 19.94 -15.71 18.47
N PRO A 444 20.99 -14.90 18.71
CA PRO A 444 21.26 -14.36 20.03
C PRO A 444 20.05 -13.65 20.63
N MET A 445 19.63 -14.03 21.85
CA MET A 445 18.52 -13.38 22.56
C MET A 445 18.74 -11.87 22.75
N ARG A 446 20.02 -11.47 22.81
CA ARG A 446 20.44 -10.06 22.80
C ARG A 446 19.92 -9.33 21.56
N LEU A 447 20.22 -9.84 20.35
CA LEU A 447 19.76 -9.27 19.09
C LEU A 447 18.22 -9.22 19.01
N VAL A 448 17.52 -10.27 19.45
CA VAL A 448 16.04 -10.29 19.50
C VAL A 448 15.51 -9.15 20.37
N THR A 449 16.13 -8.95 21.53
CA THR A 449 15.74 -7.89 22.48
C THR A 449 16.05 -6.51 21.91
N GLU A 450 17.22 -6.31 21.32
CA GLU A 450 17.64 -5.02 20.76
C GLU A 450 16.79 -4.62 19.55
N LEU A 451 16.53 -5.56 18.63
CA LEU A 451 15.64 -5.34 17.50
C LEU A 451 14.18 -5.10 17.97
N GLY A 452 13.74 -5.82 18.99
CA GLY A 452 12.44 -5.61 19.61
C GLY A 452 12.30 -4.21 20.21
N LEU A 453 13.29 -3.75 20.98
CA LEU A 453 13.31 -2.41 21.56
C LEU A 453 13.40 -1.32 20.47
N TYR A 454 14.25 -1.51 19.46
CA TYR A 454 14.35 -0.59 18.32
C TYR A 454 12.98 -0.40 17.63
N THR A 455 12.34 -1.50 17.26
CA THR A 455 11.05 -1.47 16.55
C THR A 455 9.90 -1.00 17.44
N PHE A 456 9.94 -1.27 18.75
CA PHE A 456 9.01 -0.70 19.72
C PHE A 456 9.06 0.83 19.70
N TRP A 457 10.25 1.41 19.89
CA TRP A 457 10.42 2.87 19.93
C TRP A 457 10.12 3.52 18.58
N LEU A 458 10.49 2.86 17.47
CA LEU A 458 10.09 3.30 16.14
C LEU A 458 8.56 3.32 15.96
N GLY A 459 7.88 2.28 16.47
CA GLY A 459 6.44 2.21 16.55
C GLY A 459 5.82 3.35 17.37
N ILE A 460 6.41 3.68 18.52
CA ILE A 460 6.00 4.82 19.35
C ILE A 460 6.08 6.12 18.57
N VAL A 461 7.20 6.40 17.87
CA VAL A 461 7.34 7.61 17.02
C VAL A 461 6.22 7.68 16.00
N PHE A 462 6.02 6.59 15.24
CA PHE A 462 5.03 6.54 14.17
C PHE A 462 3.60 6.77 14.66
N VAL A 463 3.18 6.00 15.67
CA VAL A 463 1.79 5.99 16.12
C VAL A 463 1.46 7.26 16.88
N SER A 464 2.33 7.69 17.80
CA SER A 464 2.05 8.87 18.63
C SER A 464 1.97 10.17 17.83
N MET A 465 2.79 10.34 16.78
CA MET A 465 2.69 11.48 15.88
C MET A 465 1.40 11.44 15.05
N THR A 466 1.04 10.27 14.50
CA THR A 466 -0.22 10.08 13.75
C THR A 466 -1.44 10.36 14.64
N TRP A 467 -1.43 9.86 15.86
CA TRP A 467 -2.50 10.06 16.85
C TRP A 467 -2.54 11.50 17.37
N CYS A 468 -1.42 12.21 17.48
CA CYS A 468 -1.42 13.63 17.77
C CYS A 468 -2.16 14.42 16.66
N LEU A 469 -1.90 14.10 15.39
CA LEU A 469 -2.60 14.72 14.26
C LEU A 469 -4.10 14.36 14.28
N GLU A 470 -4.43 13.11 14.61
CA GLU A 470 -5.82 12.66 14.79
C GLU A 470 -6.53 13.43 15.91
N GLY A 471 -5.88 13.62 17.06
CA GLY A 471 -6.38 14.44 18.16
C GLY A 471 -6.66 15.87 17.72
N GLY A 472 -5.83 16.41 16.84
CA GLY A 472 -6.03 17.71 16.19
C GLY A 472 -7.37 17.88 15.50
N THR A 473 -7.95 16.79 14.94
CA THR A 473 -9.27 16.83 14.28
C THR A 473 -10.43 17.12 15.24
N TYR A 474 -10.22 16.92 16.54
CA TYR A 474 -11.19 17.25 17.58
C TYR A 474 -11.15 18.72 18.00
N VAL A 475 -10.14 19.49 17.57
CA VAL A 475 -10.08 20.93 17.83
C VAL A 475 -10.91 21.68 16.80
N ASN A 476 -11.95 22.39 17.25
CA ASN A 476 -12.84 23.15 16.37
C ASN A 476 -12.95 24.63 16.71
N ARG A 477 -12.35 25.08 17.82
CA ARG A 477 -12.37 26.48 18.26
C ARG A 477 -11.02 26.95 18.78
N ARG A 478 -10.76 28.24 18.63
CA ARG A 478 -9.63 28.94 19.26
C ARG A 478 -10.08 30.23 19.93
N LEU A 479 -9.42 30.56 21.04
CA LEU A 479 -9.56 31.81 21.78
C LEU A 479 -8.19 32.45 21.96
N ARG A 480 -8.12 33.77 21.86
CA ARG A 480 -6.92 34.54 22.21
C ARG A 480 -7.18 35.28 23.52
N LEU A 481 -6.45 34.95 24.57
CA LEU A 481 -6.56 35.55 25.91
C LEU A 481 -5.16 35.98 26.36
N ASN A 482 -4.98 37.26 26.70
CA ASN A 482 -3.70 37.81 27.18
C ASN A 482 -2.50 37.43 26.29
N GLY A 483 -2.66 37.56 24.97
CA GLY A 483 -1.63 37.20 23.99
C GLY A 483 -1.43 35.70 23.76
N ARG A 484 -2.00 34.82 24.59
CA ARG A 484 -1.93 33.36 24.44
C ARG A 484 -3.11 32.85 23.61
N THR A 485 -2.85 31.93 22.68
CA THR A 485 -3.90 31.20 21.97
C THR A 485 -4.23 29.90 22.70
N ILE A 486 -5.50 29.71 23.03
CA ILE A 486 -6.06 28.51 23.63
C ILE A 486 -6.92 27.80 22.57
N HIS A 487 -6.69 26.51 22.39
CA HIS A 487 -7.42 25.65 21.46
C HIS A 487 -8.36 24.75 22.25
N PHE A 488 -9.63 24.69 21.85
CA PHE A 488 -10.64 23.88 22.55
C PHE A 488 -10.99 22.64 21.73
N THR A 489 -10.99 21.48 22.39
CA THR A 489 -11.41 20.21 21.79
C THR A 489 -12.90 19.96 22.01
N LYS A 490 -13.54 19.25 21.09
CA LYS A 490 -14.87 18.65 21.30
C LYS A 490 -14.83 17.69 22.50
N SER A 491 -15.91 17.61 23.26
CA SER A 491 -16.05 16.70 24.42
C SER A 491 -15.90 15.23 24.03
N SER A 492 -16.27 14.86 22.80
CA SER A 492 -16.13 13.49 22.28
C SER A 492 -14.69 12.98 22.21
N ILE A 493 -13.67 13.85 22.30
CA ILE A 493 -12.26 13.40 22.45
C ILE A 493 -12.03 12.65 23.77
N GLY A 494 -12.88 12.88 24.78
CA GLY A 494 -12.78 12.27 26.10
C GLY A 494 -12.77 10.75 26.07
N ARG A 495 -13.58 10.14 25.18
CA ARG A 495 -13.60 8.69 24.93
C ARG A 495 -12.28 8.17 24.34
N LYS A 496 -11.37 9.05 23.90
CA LYS A 496 -10.04 8.77 23.30
C LYS A 496 -8.97 9.62 23.97
N SER A 497 -8.88 9.53 25.30
CA SER A 497 -7.99 10.35 26.11
C SER A 497 -6.51 10.33 25.71
N HIS A 498 -6.01 9.21 25.19
CA HIS A 498 -4.67 9.10 24.63
C HIS A 498 -4.41 10.16 23.54
N LEU A 499 -5.41 10.49 22.71
CA LEU A 499 -5.30 11.57 21.72
C LEU A 499 -5.16 12.93 22.38
N LEU A 500 -5.89 13.19 23.47
CA LEU A 500 -5.79 14.43 24.23
C LEU A 500 -4.43 14.55 24.93
N ILE A 501 -3.92 13.46 25.52
CA ILE A 501 -2.59 13.38 26.14
C ILE A 501 -1.52 13.75 25.12
N LEU A 502 -1.55 13.14 23.93
CA LEU A 502 -0.61 13.42 22.85
C LEU A 502 -0.71 14.86 22.34
N LEU A 503 -1.93 15.38 22.16
CA LEU A 503 -2.13 16.76 21.72
C LEU A 503 -1.59 17.78 22.72
N ARG A 504 -1.68 17.50 24.03
CA ARG A 504 -1.09 18.29 25.13
C ARG A 504 0.43 18.23 25.19
N GLN A 505 1.09 17.33 24.45
CA GLN A 505 2.55 17.30 24.32
C GLN A 505 3.07 18.27 23.26
N THR A 506 2.18 18.89 22.48
CA THR A 506 2.53 20.08 21.70
C THR A 506 2.69 21.30 22.62
N ARG A 507 3.40 22.34 22.18
CA ARG A 507 3.43 23.64 22.90
C ARG A 507 2.15 24.46 22.73
N SER A 508 1.12 23.93 22.04
CA SER A 508 -0.18 24.61 21.94
C SER A 508 -0.93 24.48 23.27
N ASN A 509 -1.53 25.57 23.76
CA ASN A 509 -2.40 25.49 24.93
C ASN A 509 -3.72 24.85 24.50
N VAL A 510 -3.90 23.57 24.82
CA VAL A 510 -5.08 22.79 24.43
C VAL A 510 -5.92 22.51 25.67
N ALA A 511 -7.12 23.06 25.69
CA ALA A 511 -8.11 22.88 26.74
C ALA A 511 -9.19 21.89 26.28
N TYR A 512 -9.67 21.09 27.23
CA TYR A 512 -10.76 20.15 27.01
C TYR A 512 -12.11 20.86 27.11
N GLY A 513 -13.05 20.51 26.23
CA GLY A 513 -14.41 21.03 26.27
C GLY A 513 -14.53 22.51 25.90
N GLN A 514 -15.75 23.03 25.90
CA GLN A 514 -16.01 24.46 25.76
C GLN A 514 -16.26 25.04 27.16
N PRO A 515 -15.58 26.12 27.56
CA PRO A 515 -15.92 26.79 28.81
C PRO A 515 -17.32 27.39 28.66
N LEU A 516 -18.26 26.93 29.49
CA LEU A 516 -19.63 27.45 29.60
C LEU A 516 -19.68 28.95 29.99
N PHE A 517 -18.58 29.49 30.54
CA PHE A 517 -18.58 30.76 31.27
C PHE A 517 -17.79 31.92 30.64
N LEU A 518 -17.25 31.81 29.42
CA LEU A 518 -16.56 32.93 28.76
C LEU A 518 -17.50 33.79 27.89
N ALA A 519 -18.62 34.21 28.46
CA ALA A 519 -19.48 35.23 27.87
C ALA A 519 -18.67 36.53 27.71
N GLY A 520 -18.50 37.02 26.48
CA GLY A 520 -17.80 38.28 26.17
C GLY A 520 -16.51 38.15 25.36
N HIS A 521 -15.97 36.94 25.17
CA HIS A 521 -14.77 36.74 24.34
C HIS A 521 -15.11 36.21 22.94
N ARG A 522 -14.55 36.82 21.88
CA ARG A 522 -14.72 36.34 20.49
C ARG A 522 -14.05 34.97 20.31
N GLN A 523 -14.87 33.94 20.15
CA GLN A 523 -14.42 32.61 19.74
C GLN A 523 -14.37 32.53 18.21
N TYR A 524 -13.29 31.97 17.67
CA TYR A 524 -13.16 31.74 16.24
C TYR A 524 -13.28 30.26 15.93
N GLN A 525 -14.05 29.92 14.89
CA GLN A 525 -14.02 28.59 14.30
C GLN A 525 -12.58 28.28 13.86
N PHE A 526 -12.13 27.06 14.15
CA PHE A 526 -10.78 26.61 13.87
C PHE A 526 -10.81 25.27 13.13
N ASP A 527 -10.07 25.20 12.03
CA ASP A 527 -9.91 23.98 11.25
C ASP A 527 -8.72 23.17 11.79
N GLY A 528 -9.02 22.33 12.80
CA GLY A 528 -8.05 21.42 13.40
C GLY A 528 -7.36 20.46 12.42
N PRO A 529 -8.10 19.79 11.50
CA PRO A 529 -7.52 18.87 10.51
C PRO A 529 -6.41 19.45 9.63
N ARG A 530 -6.53 20.70 9.20
CA ARG A 530 -5.52 21.38 8.35
C ARG A 530 -4.34 21.96 9.12
N ASN A 531 -4.43 22.02 10.45
CA ASN A 531 -3.36 22.60 11.25
C ASN A 531 -2.19 21.61 11.38
N ARG A 532 -0.97 22.10 11.19
CA ARG A 532 0.27 21.34 11.38
C ARG A 532 0.64 21.32 12.86
N TRP A 533 -0.04 20.49 13.63
CA TRP A 533 0.10 20.42 15.09
C TRP A 533 1.53 20.15 15.55
N LEU A 534 2.25 19.30 14.82
CA LEU A 534 3.62 18.90 15.14
C LEU A 534 4.66 19.97 14.76
N ASN A 535 4.35 20.86 13.81
CA ASN A 535 5.23 21.98 13.42
C ASN A 535 5.35 23.06 14.49
N ARG A 536 4.40 23.11 15.43
CA ARG A 536 4.46 24.00 16.59
C ARG A 536 5.26 23.30 17.67
N ASN A 537 6.56 23.56 17.72
CA ASN A 537 7.57 22.93 18.59
C ASN A 537 6.97 21.96 19.60
N SER A 538 7.19 20.66 19.42
CA SER A 538 6.92 19.65 20.44
C SER A 538 7.54 20.09 21.78
N LYS A 539 6.92 19.69 22.89
CA LYS A 539 7.61 19.76 24.19
C LYS A 539 8.86 18.88 24.10
N PRO A 540 9.98 19.26 24.72
CA PRO A 540 11.22 18.46 24.71
C PRO A 540 10.97 16.97 25.02
N PHE A 541 10.15 16.70 26.03
CA PHE A 541 9.79 15.36 26.49
C PHE A 541 8.49 14.81 25.89
N ALA A 542 8.11 15.25 24.69
CA ALA A 542 7.03 14.59 23.98
C ALA A 542 7.42 13.13 23.70
N VAL A 543 6.46 12.21 23.76
CA VAL A 543 6.70 10.76 23.68
C VAL A 543 7.35 10.35 22.35
N TRP A 544 7.06 11.05 21.25
CA TRP A 544 7.72 10.83 19.97
C TRP A 544 9.17 11.34 19.94
N ASN A 545 9.53 12.35 20.74
CA ASN A 545 10.93 12.78 20.88
C ASN A 545 11.73 11.75 21.70
N ILE A 546 11.13 11.26 22.80
CA ILE A 546 11.70 10.17 23.60
C ILE A 546 11.87 8.93 22.73
N GLY A 547 10.82 8.54 21.99
CA GLY A 547 10.87 7.41 21.07
C GLY A 547 11.91 7.57 19.97
N LEU A 548 12.08 8.77 19.40
CA LEU A 548 13.13 9.02 18.41
C LEU A 548 14.52 8.82 19.01
N THR A 549 14.76 9.40 20.19
CA THR A 549 16.05 9.29 20.89
C THR A 549 16.37 7.85 21.25
N CYS A 550 15.40 7.12 21.82
CA CYS A 550 15.57 5.72 22.15
C CYS A 550 15.74 4.84 20.90
N ALA A 551 14.98 5.07 19.82
CA ALA A 551 15.16 4.34 18.57
C ALA A 551 16.54 4.58 17.96
N THR A 552 17.06 5.81 17.99
CA THR A 552 18.42 6.13 17.54
C THR A 552 19.48 5.41 18.38
N PHE A 553 19.34 5.44 19.71
CA PHE A 553 20.26 4.73 20.59
C PHE A 553 20.24 3.21 20.35
N MET A 554 19.05 2.63 20.17
CA MET A 554 18.92 1.22 19.81
C MET A 554 19.46 0.92 18.41
N ALA A 555 19.39 1.86 17.45
CA ALA A 555 19.98 1.69 16.13
C ALA A 555 21.52 1.62 16.19
N VAL A 556 22.16 2.38 17.09
CA VAL A 556 23.59 2.25 17.38
C VAL A 556 23.89 0.84 17.88
N ILE A 557 23.21 0.41 18.94
CA ILE A 557 23.48 -0.92 19.52
C ILE A 557 23.22 -2.03 18.49
N LEU A 558 22.10 -1.96 17.77
CA LEU A 558 21.74 -2.94 16.74
C LEU A 558 22.75 -2.98 15.60
N THR A 559 23.27 -1.82 15.17
CA THR A 559 24.31 -1.78 14.14
C THR A 559 25.62 -2.36 14.66
N ALA A 560 25.99 -2.07 15.90
CA ALA A 560 27.16 -2.70 16.51
C ALA A 560 27.03 -4.23 16.50
N GLU A 561 25.87 -4.76 16.91
CA GLU A 561 25.60 -6.20 16.93
C GLU A 561 25.59 -6.81 15.52
N LEU A 562 24.96 -6.14 14.53
CA LEU A 562 24.92 -6.60 13.13
C LEU A 562 26.32 -6.71 12.49
N TRP A 563 27.28 -5.92 12.97
CA TRP A 563 28.65 -5.88 12.47
C TRP A 563 29.67 -6.49 13.43
N ASP A 564 29.23 -7.17 14.50
CA ASP A 564 30.10 -7.75 15.54
C ASP A 564 31.12 -6.74 16.10
N ILE A 565 30.67 -5.49 16.30
CA ILE A 565 31.48 -4.40 16.86
C ILE A 565 31.44 -4.48 18.38
N GLY A 566 32.55 -4.92 18.97
CA GLY A 566 32.79 -4.93 20.41
C GLY A 566 33.26 -3.58 20.96
N TYR A 567 33.94 -3.62 22.11
CA TYR A 567 34.46 -2.44 22.82
C TYR A 567 36.00 -2.33 22.74
N GLU A 568 36.61 -2.97 21.75
CA GLU A 568 38.06 -2.90 21.55
C GLU A 568 38.50 -1.49 21.12
N ILE A 569 39.74 -1.09 21.44
CA ILE A 569 40.26 0.26 21.12
C ILE A 569 40.17 0.58 19.62
N GLY A 570 40.37 -0.42 18.76
CA GLY A 570 40.23 -0.29 17.30
C GLY A 570 38.81 0.03 16.83
N GLN A 571 37.80 -0.20 17.68
CA GLN A 571 36.38 0.04 17.39
C GLN A 571 35.83 1.28 18.12
N LEU A 572 36.68 2.01 18.86
CA LEU A 572 36.29 3.23 19.60
C LEU A 572 35.73 4.30 18.67
N LEU A 573 36.23 4.41 17.43
CA LEU A 573 35.79 5.39 16.45
C LEU A 573 34.29 5.23 16.13
N TYR A 574 33.80 4.00 16.02
CA TYR A 574 32.38 3.72 15.84
C TYR A 574 31.57 4.26 17.03
N TRP A 575 31.95 3.91 18.26
CA TRP A 575 31.21 4.35 19.45
C TRP A 575 31.22 5.87 19.63
N VAL A 576 32.34 6.54 19.31
CA VAL A 576 32.43 8.01 19.35
C VAL A 576 31.54 8.65 18.29
N THR A 577 31.57 8.17 17.05
CA THR A 577 30.73 8.70 15.96
C THR A 577 29.24 8.43 16.20
N ALA A 578 28.91 7.26 16.73
CA ALA A 578 27.56 6.89 17.13
C ALA A 578 27.03 7.74 18.30
N ALA A 579 27.85 7.97 19.34
CA ALA A 579 27.50 8.84 20.46
C ALA A 579 27.31 10.30 20.01
N ALA A 580 28.19 10.79 19.14
CA ALA A 580 28.05 12.12 18.53
C ALA A 580 26.76 12.21 17.71
N THR A 581 26.43 11.18 16.92
CA THR A 581 25.18 11.10 16.15
C THR A 581 23.95 11.18 17.06
N ALA A 582 23.92 10.39 18.15
CA ALA A 582 22.84 10.42 19.12
C ALA A 582 22.72 11.80 19.80
N ALA A 583 23.84 12.40 20.21
CA ALA A 583 23.87 13.72 20.83
C ALA A 583 23.35 14.81 19.89
N VAL A 584 23.79 14.82 18.62
CA VAL A 584 23.33 15.80 17.62
C VAL A 584 21.83 15.63 17.33
N LEU A 585 21.32 14.39 17.29
CA LEU A 585 19.89 14.15 17.12
C LEU A 585 19.06 14.62 18.34
N VAL A 586 19.56 14.46 19.56
CA VAL A 586 18.93 15.02 20.76
C VAL A 586 18.93 16.55 20.71
N VAL A 587 20.07 17.17 20.38
CA VAL A 587 20.17 18.64 20.24
C VAL A 587 19.24 19.15 19.14
N TRP A 588 19.15 18.45 18.01
CA TRP A 588 18.26 18.77 16.91
C TRP A 588 16.79 18.84 17.34
N GLN A 589 16.35 17.95 18.22
CA GLN A 589 14.97 17.94 18.75
C GLN A 589 14.67 19.13 19.67
N LEU A 590 15.68 19.65 20.36
CA LEU A 590 15.54 20.77 21.30
C LEU A 590 15.56 22.14 20.58
N LEU A 591 16.16 22.19 19.39
CA LEU A 591 16.37 23.43 18.65
C LEU A 591 15.12 23.93 17.92
N PRO A 592 14.97 25.27 17.76
CA PRO A 592 13.89 25.83 16.96
C PRO A 592 13.95 25.40 15.48
N PRO A 593 12.82 25.39 14.75
CA PRO A 593 12.71 24.84 13.40
C PRO A 593 13.66 25.48 12.38
N ARG A 594 14.04 26.75 12.58
CA ARG A 594 14.98 27.47 11.69
C ARG A 594 16.41 26.94 11.81
N ALA A 595 16.85 26.54 13.01
CA ALA A 595 18.14 25.88 13.21
C ALA A 595 18.09 24.39 12.86
N GLY A 596 16.88 23.79 12.92
CA GLY A 596 16.67 22.36 12.67
C GLY A 596 17.08 21.87 11.28
N ASN A 597 17.05 22.70 10.23
CA ASN A 597 17.47 22.25 8.90
C ASN A 597 18.98 21.99 8.80
N LEU A 598 19.80 22.85 9.41
CA LEU A 598 21.25 22.68 9.45
C LEU A 598 21.62 21.42 10.26
N PHE A 599 21.04 21.30 11.46
CA PHE A 599 21.27 20.15 12.33
C PHE A 599 20.75 18.84 11.76
N SER A 600 19.67 18.86 10.96
CA SER A 600 19.24 17.67 10.22
C SER A 600 20.26 17.24 9.17
N GLY A 601 20.90 18.19 8.47
CA GLY A 601 21.99 17.88 7.53
C GLY A 601 23.22 17.30 8.22
N ILE A 602 23.60 17.88 9.36
CA ILE A 602 24.72 17.38 10.19
C ILE A 602 24.39 15.98 10.73
N SER A 603 23.17 15.77 11.24
CA SER A 603 22.73 14.45 11.74
C SER A 603 22.82 13.40 10.64
N LEU A 604 22.39 13.72 9.42
CA LEU A 604 22.47 12.81 8.28
C LEU A 604 23.93 12.48 7.91
N ALA A 605 24.80 13.48 7.89
CA ALA A 605 26.22 13.28 7.61
C ALA A 605 26.88 12.40 8.66
N LEU A 606 26.55 12.59 9.94
CA LEU A 606 27.06 11.78 11.05
C LEU A 606 26.50 10.35 11.03
N VAL A 607 25.24 10.17 10.66
CA VAL A 607 24.64 8.85 10.41
C VAL A 607 25.38 8.13 9.29
N ALA A 608 25.60 8.81 8.16
CA ALA A 608 26.31 8.25 7.02
C ALA A 608 27.76 7.90 7.41
N ALA A 609 28.44 8.78 8.15
CA ALA A 609 29.78 8.54 8.66
C ALA A 609 29.81 7.34 9.62
N SER A 610 28.87 7.22 10.56
CA SER A 610 28.80 6.10 11.51
C SER A 610 28.55 4.77 10.80
N ALA A 611 27.68 4.76 9.78
CA ALA A 611 27.45 3.59 8.95
C ALA A 611 28.70 3.22 8.14
N VAL A 612 29.37 4.19 7.51
CA VAL A 612 30.61 3.96 6.76
C VAL A 612 31.72 3.45 7.66
N VAL A 613 31.93 4.04 8.85
CA VAL A 613 32.93 3.59 9.83
C VAL A 613 32.66 2.15 10.26
N ALA A 614 31.41 1.79 10.58
CA ALA A 614 31.04 0.41 10.89
C ALA A 614 31.45 -0.57 9.77
N CYS A 615 31.32 -0.14 8.52
CA CYS A 615 31.64 -0.95 7.35
C CYS A 615 33.12 -1.00 6.99
N VAL A 616 33.92 -0.03 7.44
CA VAL A 616 35.36 0.10 7.15
C VAL A 616 36.22 -0.54 8.23
N ASP A 617 35.76 -0.58 9.49
CA ASP A 617 36.50 -1.22 10.60
C ASP A 617 36.20 -2.73 10.73
N SER A 618 34.99 -3.18 10.34
CA SER A 618 34.62 -4.62 10.30
C SER A 618 35.04 -5.45 9.05
N PRO A 619 35.46 -4.92 7.89
CA PRO A 619 35.62 -5.70 6.66
C PRO A 619 36.83 -6.66 6.72
N ARG A 620 37.79 -6.41 7.61
CA ARG A 620 38.89 -7.35 7.88
C ARG A 620 38.44 -8.68 8.49
N ARG A 621 37.24 -8.77 9.08
CA ARG A 621 36.62 -10.04 9.52
C ARG A 621 35.64 -10.62 8.48
N MET A 622 35.12 -9.80 7.56
CA MET A 622 34.06 -10.18 6.62
C MET A 622 34.53 -10.75 5.29
N MET A 623 35.67 -10.30 4.74
CA MET A 623 36.09 -10.72 3.40
C MET A 623 36.37 -12.23 3.28
N ASP A 624 36.61 -12.91 4.40
CA ASP A 624 36.90 -14.35 4.41
C ASP A 624 35.70 -15.24 4.80
N SER A 625 34.53 -14.70 5.17
CA SER A 625 33.45 -15.51 5.79
C SER A 625 31.99 -15.24 5.35
N LEU A 626 31.63 -14.02 4.93
CA LEU A 626 30.22 -13.68 4.60
C LEU A 626 29.99 -13.49 3.09
N PRO A 627 28.88 -14.01 2.52
CA PRO A 627 28.53 -13.75 1.13
C PRO A 627 28.31 -12.25 0.85
N LEU A 628 28.75 -11.76 -0.32
CA LEU A 628 28.60 -10.36 -0.74
C LEU A 628 27.17 -9.82 -0.57
N CYS A 629 26.15 -10.64 -0.87
CA CYS A 629 24.75 -10.26 -0.73
C CYS A 629 24.36 -9.96 0.73
N ALA A 630 24.89 -10.72 1.69
CA ALA A 630 24.65 -10.50 3.11
C ALA A 630 25.33 -9.22 3.61
N THR A 631 26.54 -8.93 3.14
CA THR A 631 27.24 -7.68 3.45
C THR A 631 26.47 -6.46 2.94
N ILE A 632 26.01 -6.51 1.68
CA ILE A 632 25.19 -5.43 1.10
C ILE A 632 23.88 -5.25 1.88
N LEU A 633 23.24 -6.37 2.27
CA LEU A 633 22.00 -6.32 3.05
C LEU A 633 22.23 -5.73 4.44
N THR A 634 23.29 -6.15 5.14
CA THR A 634 23.66 -5.65 6.47
C THR A 634 23.97 -4.15 6.43
N PHE A 635 24.68 -3.70 5.40
CA PHE A 635 24.89 -2.28 5.11
C PHE A 635 23.57 -1.53 4.97
N ALA A 636 22.68 -2.04 4.11
CA ALA A 636 21.38 -1.40 3.86
C ALA A 636 20.52 -1.32 5.14
N LEU A 637 20.49 -2.40 5.94
CA LEU A 637 19.77 -2.44 7.21
C LEU A 637 20.35 -1.47 8.24
N SER A 638 21.67 -1.35 8.33
CA SER A 638 22.35 -0.43 9.24
C SER A 638 22.05 1.02 8.89
N VAL A 639 22.19 1.38 7.61
CA VAL A 639 21.83 2.71 7.12
C VAL A 639 20.34 2.99 7.38
N ALA A 640 19.46 2.03 7.12
CA ALA A 640 18.03 2.18 7.38
C ALA A 640 17.72 2.37 8.87
N ALA A 641 18.39 1.65 9.78
CA ALA A 641 18.19 1.75 11.22
C ALA A 641 18.39 3.18 11.74
N PHE A 642 19.36 3.92 11.18
CA PHE A 642 19.59 5.31 11.54
C PHE A 642 18.68 6.31 10.79
N LEU A 643 18.44 6.09 9.50
CA LEU A 643 17.71 7.04 8.66
C LEU A 643 16.19 7.03 8.90
N VAL A 644 15.60 5.85 9.09
CA VAL A 644 14.15 5.67 9.15
C VAL A 644 13.51 6.46 10.30
N PRO A 645 14.00 6.41 11.57
CA PRO A 645 13.42 7.19 12.65
C PRO A 645 13.42 8.71 12.36
N THR A 646 14.56 9.22 11.86
CA THR A 646 14.75 10.64 11.53
C THR A 646 13.85 11.08 10.37
N PHE A 647 13.77 10.27 9.32
CA PHE A 647 12.92 10.52 8.16
C PHE A 647 11.44 10.54 8.55
N MET A 648 10.99 9.55 9.32
CA MET A 648 9.62 9.47 9.82
C MET A 648 9.27 10.70 10.65
N TYR A 649 10.13 11.06 11.62
CA TYR A 649 9.93 12.25 12.43
C TYR A 649 9.76 13.51 11.57
N ARG A 650 10.66 13.72 10.60
CA ARG A 650 10.63 14.89 9.72
C ARG A 650 9.41 14.92 8.81
N MET A 651 9.01 13.75 8.30
CA MET A 651 7.80 13.60 7.49
C MET A 651 6.56 14.05 8.28
N PHE A 652 6.39 13.55 9.51
CA PHE A 652 5.24 13.89 10.35
C PHE A 652 5.25 15.35 10.85
N HIS A 653 6.42 15.92 11.09
CA HIS A 653 6.55 17.32 11.55
C HIS A 653 5.96 18.32 10.55
N GLY A 654 6.05 18.03 9.24
CA GLY A 654 5.64 18.93 8.17
C GLY A 654 4.17 18.82 7.73
N ILE A 655 3.43 17.82 8.21
CA ILE A 655 2.11 17.46 7.69
C ILE A 655 0.99 17.78 8.67
N SER A 656 -0.20 18.00 8.11
CA SER A 656 -1.47 18.09 8.82
C SER A 656 -2.19 16.74 8.78
N TYR A 657 -3.33 16.60 9.48
CA TYR A 657 -4.11 15.37 9.39
C TYR A 657 -4.71 15.20 7.99
N ASP A 658 -5.10 16.29 7.32
CA ASP A 658 -5.60 16.24 5.94
C ASP A 658 -4.55 15.70 4.95
N ASP A 659 -3.27 15.95 5.21
CA ASP A 659 -2.15 15.46 4.40
C ASP A 659 -1.88 13.94 4.60
N LEU A 660 -2.48 13.32 5.63
CA LEU A 660 -2.40 11.86 5.86
C LEU A 660 -3.36 11.05 5.00
N LYS A 661 -4.30 11.69 4.28
CA LYS A 661 -4.99 11.01 3.18
C LYS A 661 -3.91 10.43 2.30
N LEU A 662 -4.04 9.14 1.93
CA LEU A 662 -3.16 8.49 0.95
C LEU A 662 -2.75 9.55 -0.06
N PRO A 663 -1.46 9.96 -0.10
CA PRO A 663 -1.12 10.97 -1.06
C PRO A 663 -1.60 10.46 -2.43
N PRO A 664 -1.95 11.36 -3.36
CA PRO A 664 -2.23 10.94 -4.71
C PRO A 664 -1.08 10.11 -5.33
N PHE A 665 0.08 9.97 -4.67
CA PHE A 665 1.21 9.12 -5.04
C PHE A 665 0.86 7.66 -5.37
N LEU A 666 -0.08 6.99 -4.69
CA LEU A 666 -0.52 5.65 -5.13
C LEU A 666 -1.37 5.68 -6.41
N SER A 667 -1.93 6.84 -6.76
CA SER A 667 -2.66 7.08 -8.01
C SER A 667 -1.87 7.87 -9.07
N ALA A 668 -0.68 8.40 -8.76
CA ALA A 668 0.01 9.42 -9.56
C ALA A 668 1.55 9.47 -9.40
N ALA A 669 2.20 8.42 -8.88
CA ALA A 669 3.66 8.36 -8.88
C ALA A 669 4.19 8.02 -10.28
N SER A 670 4.69 9.04 -10.98
CA SER A 670 5.78 8.86 -11.93
C SER A 670 7.05 8.54 -11.12
N ILE A 671 7.64 7.36 -11.38
CA ILE A 671 8.90 6.87 -10.78
C ILE A 671 10.00 7.96 -10.77
N ASN A 672 9.97 8.87 -11.75
CA ASN A 672 10.95 9.94 -11.93
C ASN A 672 10.92 11.03 -10.83
N LYS A 673 9.85 11.15 -10.05
CA LYS A 673 9.73 12.18 -8.99
C LYS A 673 10.20 11.68 -7.61
N ILE A 674 10.41 10.37 -7.45
CA ILE A 674 10.80 9.77 -6.17
C ILE A 674 12.17 10.26 -5.71
N PRO A 675 13.23 10.29 -6.56
CA PRO A 675 14.54 10.78 -6.13
C PRO A 675 14.51 12.25 -5.72
N GLY A 676 13.82 13.10 -6.50
CA GLY A 676 13.68 14.54 -6.20
C GLY A 676 12.88 14.81 -4.93
N MET A 677 11.85 14.02 -4.63
CA MET A 677 11.10 14.14 -3.37
C MET A 677 11.91 13.67 -2.17
N VAL A 678 12.61 12.54 -2.29
CA VAL A 678 13.50 12.02 -1.22
C VAL A 678 14.61 13.05 -0.96
N PHE A 679 15.25 13.57 -2.00
CA PHE A 679 16.24 14.63 -1.91
C PHE A 679 15.68 15.92 -1.30
N ALA A 680 14.49 16.37 -1.72
CA ALA A 680 13.82 17.55 -1.16
C ALA A 680 13.39 17.39 0.29
N LEU A 681 13.10 16.17 0.71
CA LEU A 681 12.82 15.86 2.11
C LEU A 681 14.09 15.87 2.95
N ILE A 682 15.19 15.35 2.41
CA ILE A 682 16.50 15.24 3.08
C ILE A 682 17.18 16.60 3.21
N VAL A 683 17.28 17.35 2.12
CA VAL A 683 18.06 18.58 2.04
C VAL A 683 17.21 19.83 2.32
N GLY A 684 15.89 19.65 2.41
CA GLY A 684 14.91 20.70 2.59
C GLY A 684 14.45 21.29 1.26
N ARG A 685 13.13 21.51 1.14
CA ARG A 685 12.47 21.94 -0.11
C ARG A 685 13.07 23.20 -0.75
N ARG A 686 13.68 24.09 0.04
CA ARG A 686 14.30 25.31 -0.46
C ARG A 686 15.59 25.02 -1.22
N LEU A 687 16.53 24.29 -0.61
CA LEU A 687 17.80 23.92 -1.23
C LEU A 687 17.58 22.95 -2.40
N ALA A 688 16.62 22.04 -2.27
CA ALA A 688 16.29 21.11 -3.34
C ALA A 688 15.68 21.78 -4.58
N ARG A 689 14.88 22.84 -4.41
CA ARG A 689 14.44 23.66 -5.55
C ARG A 689 15.58 24.48 -6.17
N THR A 690 16.61 24.81 -5.40
CA THR A 690 17.78 25.52 -5.90
C THR A 690 18.70 24.59 -6.69
N LEU A 691 18.90 23.36 -6.22
CA LEU A 691 19.78 22.36 -6.85
C LEU A 691 19.07 21.54 -7.94
N TRP A 692 17.75 21.43 -7.86
CA TRP A 692 16.90 20.68 -8.78
C TRP A 692 15.65 21.51 -9.11
N PRO A 693 15.80 22.63 -9.85
CA PRO A 693 14.67 23.46 -10.24
C PRO A 693 13.67 22.59 -11.04
N PRO A 694 12.35 22.71 -10.76
CA PRO A 694 11.38 22.00 -11.56
C PRO A 694 11.56 22.42 -13.03
N THR A 695 11.73 21.44 -13.91
CA THR A 695 11.64 21.67 -15.35
C THR A 695 10.30 22.35 -15.65
N PRO A 696 10.30 23.43 -16.46
CA PRO A 696 9.12 24.26 -16.70
C PRO A 696 7.91 23.46 -17.21
#